data_AF-X6CS59-F1
#
_entry.id   AF-X6CS59-F1
#
_cell.length_a   1.000
_cell.length_b   1.000
_cell.length_c   1.000
_cell.angle_alpha   90.00
_cell.angle_beta   90.00
_cell.angle_gamma   90.00
#
_symmetry.space_group_name_H-M   'P 1'
#
loop_
_entity.id
_entity.type
_entity.pdbx_description
1 polymer ?
#
loop_
_entity_poly.entity_id
_entity_poly.type
_entity_poly.pdbx_seq_one_letter_code
_entity_poly.pdbx_strand_id
1 'polypeptide(L)'
;MKSHYRAVVIGGGVVGASVLYHLTRFGWSDVAVIERAELTAGSTWHAAAGFHALNADPNVAALQDYTINLYREIEAESGQDIGLHMTGGVNIVSDPQRWEWLKSAWAVFQSVGIETARLVSPQEIRELCPIVDVSGVLGGLHDSNEGHLDPYGTTHAYAGAAKKRGAEIILRNRVIELMSRADGHWDVVTEQGTIVAEHVVNAGGLWAKQLGRMAGVDLPVTPMEHHYFITEDIPEIAALDREIGIAVDLDGFSYLRQERKGVLLGVYEQNPKHWNMDGAPWDYGIELIPEDIDRISPELAKAHERFPCLATAGIRKWVNGAFTFTPDGNPIVGPVRGLKNYWVACGVMAGFSQGGGVGKSLAEWMIFSEPQADIFGMDIARYGAFAANREYLRQTTRQFYSRRFVMTFPNERLPAGRPLKRPGAYDGMSAAGCEWTASWGLEIPTYFAPMGFRENTTLKRSNAFDIVGDEALQVRRAAGLVDISAYSRYAVSGPSAQAWLDRLLACKLPKAGQARLAPMLGPDGRLKGDLTVINWGGGDYWLMGSYYLREFHMRWFESHAADGVAITDLSDAMSGFLLTGPNARKILERTTHQDVSGKALPFMACGAFDVGMVRARVARLSIAGELGFEISCSVAMHATLRETLLAAGEDLGLAEIGYYALNALRLEKSFGIWSREFTQGYRPGQTGLDRFIAFDKGDFVGREAALRERKGGVSQRTVTLEIDALDADASGFEPIWRDGRRVGFVTSGGFGYTIGKSVALALVDDDSAEEETALSVHIVGVERPARVIAASPYDPLGKAMRQ
;
A
#
# COMPACT_ATOMS: atom_id res chain seq x y z
N MET A 1 -2.11 -39.00 5.32
CA MET A 1 -1.02 -38.12 4.87
C MET A 1 -0.28 -38.76 3.71
N LYS A 2 -0.41 -38.19 2.50
CA LYS A 2 0.47 -38.50 1.36
C LYS A 2 1.91 -38.08 1.66
N SER A 3 2.88 -38.69 0.97
CA SER A 3 4.29 -38.29 1.04
C SER A 3 4.65 -37.09 0.15
N HIS A 4 3.77 -36.72 -0.78
CA HIS A 4 3.98 -35.63 -1.73
C HIS A 4 2.69 -34.82 -1.94
N TYR A 5 2.80 -33.49 -2.00
CA TYR A 5 1.73 -32.58 -2.40
C TYR A 5 2.26 -31.51 -3.34
N ARG A 6 1.36 -30.99 -4.18
CA ARG A 6 1.62 -29.78 -4.96
C ARG A 6 1.74 -28.55 -4.06
N ALA A 7 0.87 -28.42 -3.06
CA ALA A 7 0.97 -27.35 -2.07
C ALA A 7 0.65 -27.81 -0.65
N VAL A 8 1.42 -27.31 0.31
CA VAL A 8 1.13 -27.44 1.74
C VAL A 8 0.90 -26.06 2.34
N VAL A 9 -0.27 -25.87 2.95
CA VAL A 9 -0.62 -24.70 3.74
C VAL A 9 -0.37 -25.01 5.22
N ILE A 10 0.42 -24.20 5.91
CA ILE A 10 0.76 -24.39 7.32
C ILE A 10 -0.08 -23.42 8.16
N GLY A 11 -1.00 -23.98 8.96
CA GLY A 11 -1.95 -23.25 9.80
C GLY A 11 -3.41 -23.43 9.34
N GLY A 12 -4.24 -23.98 10.22
CA GLY A 12 -5.66 -24.27 10.02
C GLY A 12 -6.61 -23.20 10.58
N GLY A 13 -6.17 -21.95 10.66
CA GLY A 13 -7.04 -20.80 10.92
C GLY A 13 -7.84 -20.40 9.68
N VAL A 14 -8.72 -19.40 9.81
CA VAL A 14 -9.60 -18.94 8.71
C VAL A 14 -8.83 -18.59 7.43
N VAL A 15 -7.64 -17.99 7.55
CA VAL A 15 -6.80 -17.60 6.40
C VAL A 15 -6.23 -18.83 5.70
N GLY A 16 -5.66 -19.79 6.43
CA GLY A 16 -5.12 -21.00 5.83
C GLY A 16 -6.20 -21.88 5.20
N ALA A 17 -7.36 -21.98 5.85
CA ALA A 17 -8.53 -22.65 5.27
C ALA A 17 -9.03 -21.95 4.00
N SER A 18 -9.02 -20.61 3.97
CA SER A 18 -9.37 -19.82 2.78
C SER A 18 -8.38 -20.04 1.63
N VAL A 19 -7.07 -20.04 1.88
CA VAL A 19 -6.06 -20.36 0.86
C VAL A 19 -6.28 -21.76 0.30
N LEU A 20 -6.47 -22.76 1.18
CA LEU A 20 -6.74 -24.14 0.78
C LEU A 20 -7.98 -24.24 -0.12
N TYR A 21 -9.07 -23.59 0.28
CA TYR A 21 -10.31 -23.51 -0.49
C TYR A 21 -10.07 -22.94 -1.88
N HIS A 22 -9.43 -21.77 -1.99
CA HIS A 22 -9.23 -21.13 -3.30
C HIS A 22 -8.28 -21.91 -4.21
N LEU A 23 -7.23 -22.53 -3.66
CA LEU A 23 -6.37 -23.44 -4.43
C LEU A 23 -7.19 -24.57 -5.07
N THR A 24 -8.06 -25.22 -4.28
CA THR A 24 -8.93 -26.27 -4.81
C THR A 24 -10.01 -25.76 -5.76
N ARG A 25 -10.58 -24.57 -5.51
CA ARG A 25 -11.58 -23.92 -6.38
C ARG A 25 -10.99 -23.62 -7.76
N PHE A 26 -9.70 -23.30 -7.82
CA PHE A 26 -8.95 -23.09 -9.07
C PHE A 26 -8.29 -24.36 -9.63
N GLY A 27 -8.65 -25.53 -9.12
CA GLY A 27 -8.32 -26.82 -9.72
C GLY A 27 -7.08 -27.53 -9.17
N TRP A 28 -6.42 -27.00 -8.15
CA TRP A 28 -5.35 -27.74 -7.45
C TRP A 28 -5.96 -28.69 -6.42
N SER A 29 -6.00 -29.99 -6.72
CA SER A 29 -6.55 -31.02 -5.83
C SER A 29 -5.51 -31.70 -4.93
N ASP A 30 -4.24 -31.73 -5.34
CA ASP A 30 -3.14 -32.32 -4.54
C ASP A 30 -2.57 -31.32 -3.54
N VAL A 31 -3.44 -30.81 -2.66
CA VAL A 31 -3.09 -29.81 -1.65
C VAL A 31 -3.49 -30.27 -0.26
N ALA A 32 -2.74 -29.84 0.75
CA ALA A 32 -3.05 -30.13 2.14
C ALA A 32 -2.93 -28.89 3.02
N VAL A 33 -3.72 -28.85 4.09
CA VAL A 33 -3.45 -28.00 5.25
C VAL A 33 -2.88 -28.86 6.37
N ILE A 34 -1.82 -28.36 7.01
CA ILE A 34 -1.20 -28.96 8.19
C ILE A 34 -1.40 -28.02 9.37
N GLU A 35 -2.13 -28.49 10.38
CA GLU A 35 -2.47 -27.75 11.59
C GLU A 35 -1.84 -28.46 12.80
N ARG A 36 -1.20 -27.66 13.67
CA ARG A 36 -0.50 -28.18 14.85
C ARG A 36 -1.45 -28.80 15.88
N ALA A 37 -2.70 -28.34 15.94
CA ALA A 37 -3.71 -28.76 16.89
C ALA A 37 -5.03 -29.04 16.15
N GLU A 38 -6.09 -28.29 16.45
CA GLU A 38 -7.36 -28.32 15.73
C GLU A 38 -7.49 -27.12 14.79
N LEU A 39 -8.37 -27.21 13.79
CA LEU A 39 -8.77 -26.02 13.05
C LEU A 39 -9.21 -24.93 14.04
N THR A 40 -8.93 -23.67 13.70
CA THR A 40 -9.22 -22.46 14.49
C THR A 40 -8.38 -22.22 15.75
N ALA A 41 -7.53 -23.17 16.19
CA ALA A 41 -6.81 -23.14 17.48
C ALA A 41 -5.70 -22.06 17.62
N GLY A 42 -5.68 -21.06 16.72
CA GLY A 42 -4.92 -19.81 16.85
C GLY A 42 -5.84 -18.66 17.27
N SER A 43 -5.82 -17.56 16.53
CA SER A 43 -6.67 -16.40 16.86
C SER A 43 -8.12 -16.50 16.41
N THR A 44 -8.43 -17.48 15.55
CA THR A 44 -9.72 -17.57 14.86
C THR A 44 -10.87 -17.90 15.81
N TRP A 45 -10.69 -18.84 16.74
CA TRP A 45 -11.78 -19.33 17.59
C TRP A 45 -12.36 -18.27 18.54
N HIS A 46 -11.55 -17.31 18.99
CA HIS A 46 -11.97 -16.25 19.92
C HIS A 46 -12.26 -14.92 19.24
N ALA A 47 -12.29 -14.87 17.91
CA ALA A 47 -12.62 -13.64 17.19
C ALA A 47 -14.06 -13.19 17.50
N ALA A 48 -14.27 -11.87 17.57
CA ALA A 48 -15.62 -11.31 17.62
C ALA A 48 -16.41 -11.54 16.30
N ALA A 49 -15.67 -11.84 15.21
CA ALA A 49 -16.17 -12.19 13.88
C ALA A 49 -17.17 -11.21 13.23
N GLY A 50 -17.12 -9.93 13.63
CA GLY A 50 -17.68 -8.86 12.83
C GLY A 50 -16.88 -8.67 11.54
N PHE A 51 -17.58 -8.44 10.42
CA PHE A 51 -16.99 -8.13 9.12
C PHE A 51 -17.60 -6.85 8.55
N HIS A 52 -16.80 -6.16 7.74
CA HIS A 52 -17.16 -4.92 7.07
C HIS A 52 -16.40 -4.80 5.76
N ALA A 53 -16.96 -4.11 4.77
CA ALA A 53 -16.30 -3.88 3.47
C ALA A 53 -15.32 -2.69 3.52
N LEU A 54 -15.53 -1.75 4.44
CA LEU A 54 -14.85 -0.45 4.43
C LEU A 54 -13.37 -0.56 4.83
N ASN A 55 -12.48 0.07 4.05
CA ASN A 55 -11.04 0.12 4.33
C ASN A 55 -10.43 1.44 3.83
N ALA A 56 -9.38 1.94 4.47
CA ALA A 56 -8.68 3.13 4.00
C ALA A 56 -7.97 2.92 2.64
N ASP A 57 -7.58 1.68 2.31
CA ASP A 57 -7.12 1.28 0.97
C ASP A 57 -8.32 0.80 0.14
N PRO A 58 -8.70 1.51 -0.93
CA PRO A 58 -9.86 1.14 -1.73
C PRO A 58 -9.72 -0.21 -2.44
N ASN A 59 -8.50 -0.63 -2.80
CA ASN A 59 -8.27 -1.96 -3.40
C ASN A 59 -8.51 -3.07 -2.37
N VAL A 60 -8.12 -2.83 -1.12
CA VAL A 60 -8.40 -3.77 -0.01
C VAL A 60 -9.89 -3.80 0.30
N ALA A 61 -10.59 -2.66 0.23
CA ALA A 61 -12.04 -2.59 0.43
C ALA A 61 -12.81 -3.47 -0.58
N ALA A 62 -12.41 -3.45 -1.87
CA ALA A 62 -13.00 -4.32 -2.89
C ALA A 62 -12.77 -5.82 -2.61
N LEU A 63 -11.64 -6.20 -2.02
CA LEU A 63 -11.37 -7.58 -1.61
C LEU A 63 -12.15 -8.00 -0.34
N GLN A 64 -12.43 -7.05 0.53
CA GLN A 64 -13.32 -7.27 1.68
C GLN A 64 -14.75 -7.53 1.21
N ASP A 65 -15.25 -6.74 0.25
CA ASP A 65 -16.56 -6.96 -0.37
C ASP A 65 -16.66 -8.36 -1.02
N TYR A 66 -15.63 -8.80 -1.75
CA TYR A 66 -15.55 -10.18 -2.26
C TYR A 66 -15.67 -11.22 -1.14
N THR A 67 -14.97 -11.02 -0.02
CA THR A 67 -14.98 -11.97 1.12
C THR A 67 -16.38 -12.10 1.69
N ILE A 68 -17.09 -11.00 1.84
CA ILE A 68 -18.44 -10.98 2.41
C ILE A 68 -19.42 -11.70 1.48
N ASN A 69 -19.35 -11.42 0.18
CA ASN A 69 -20.19 -12.07 -0.82
C ASN A 69 -19.92 -13.59 -0.94
N LEU A 70 -18.69 -14.03 -0.66
CA LEU A 70 -18.31 -15.45 -0.68
C LEU A 70 -18.97 -16.28 0.43
N TYR A 71 -19.39 -15.68 1.55
CA TYR A 71 -19.90 -16.44 2.69
C TYR A 71 -21.15 -17.26 2.38
N ARG A 72 -22.08 -16.71 1.61
CA ARG A 72 -23.28 -17.45 1.18
C ARG A 72 -22.93 -18.62 0.26
N GLU A 73 -21.96 -18.43 -0.64
CA GLU A 73 -21.51 -19.50 -1.53
C GLU A 73 -20.89 -20.65 -0.73
N ILE A 74 -20.07 -20.33 0.27
CA ILE A 74 -19.32 -21.36 0.99
C ILE A 74 -20.16 -22.12 2.00
N GLU A 75 -21.15 -21.48 2.63
CA GLU A 75 -22.17 -22.16 3.43
C GLU A 75 -22.91 -23.19 2.58
N ALA A 76 -23.44 -22.77 1.43
CA ALA A 76 -24.18 -23.63 0.52
C ALA A 76 -23.33 -24.80 0.00
N GLU A 77 -22.09 -24.51 -0.37
CA GLU A 77 -21.17 -25.53 -0.90
C GLU A 77 -20.72 -26.53 0.17
N SER A 78 -20.35 -26.06 1.35
CA SER A 78 -19.85 -26.91 2.42
C SER A 78 -20.97 -27.71 3.09
N GLY A 79 -22.20 -27.16 3.13
CA GLY A 79 -23.30 -27.67 3.94
C GLY A 79 -23.11 -27.44 5.45
N GLN A 80 -22.13 -26.62 5.82
CA GLN A 80 -21.86 -26.21 7.19
C GLN A 80 -22.56 -24.88 7.44
N ASP A 81 -23.45 -24.83 8.43
CA ASP A 81 -24.00 -23.58 8.94
C ASP A 81 -22.84 -22.71 9.47
N ILE A 82 -22.76 -21.48 8.95
CA ILE A 82 -21.72 -20.52 9.31
C ILE A 82 -22.24 -19.43 10.25
N GLY A 83 -23.52 -19.50 10.65
CA GLY A 83 -24.17 -18.51 11.49
C GLY A 83 -24.12 -17.12 10.87
N LEU A 84 -24.42 -16.97 9.57
CA LEU A 84 -24.29 -15.68 8.88
C LEU A 84 -25.42 -14.71 9.28
N HIS A 85 -25.04 -13.58 9.88
CA HIS A 85 -25.95 -12.50 10.27
C HIS A 85 -25.61 -11.21 9.50
N MET A 86 -26.38 -10.89 8.47
CA MET A 86 -26.24 -9.65 7.68
C MET A 86 -27.07 -8.51 8.29
N THR A 87 -26.63 -7.99 9.42
CA THR A 87 -27.37 -6.96 10.18
C THR A 87 -27.18 -5.54 9.67
N GLY A 88 -26.19 -5.32 8.79
CA GLY A 88 -25.67 -3.99 8.48
C GLY A 88 -24.89 -3.42 9.66
N GLY A 89 -24.15 -2.35 9.40
CA GLY A 89 -23.31 -1.72 10.42
C GLY A 89 -23.13 -0.23 10.17
N VAL A 90 -22.83 0.50 11.24
CA VAL A 90 -22.66 1.95 11.19
C VAL A 90 -21.43 2.42 11.97
N ASN A 91 -20.60 3.22 11.29
CA ASN A 91 -19.54 4.00 11.90
C ASN A 91 -20.10 5.36 12.34
N ILE A 92 -20.10 5.61 13.65
CA ILE A 92 -20.72 6.79 14.29
C ILE A 92 -19.65 7.85 14.54
N VAL A 93 -19.99 9.11 14.28
CA VAL A 93 -19.10 10.26 14.50
C VAL A 93 -19.80 11.43 15.18
N SER A 94 -19.07 12.10 16.07
CA SER A 94 -19.48 13.27 16.85
C SER A 94 -18.54 14.46 16.62
N ASP A 95 -17.31 14.23 16.16
CA ASP A 95 -16.38 15.30 15.77
C ASP A 95 -16.66 15.87 14.36
N PRO A 96 -16.74 17.21 14.20
CA PRO A 96 -17.02 17.84 12.89
C PRO A 96 -15.98 17.55 11.80
N GLN A 97 -14.69 17.51 12.13
CA GLN A 97 -13.65 17.22 11.13
C GLN A 97 -13.71 15.76 10.70
N ARG A 98 -14.02 14.86 11.64
CA ARG A 98 -14.28 13.45 11.35
C ARG A 98 -15.51 13.24 10.51
N TRP A 99 -16.56 14.06 10.68
CA TRP A 99 -17.72 14.02 9.81
C TRP A 99 -17.39 14.43 8.37
N GLU A 100 -16.60 15.50 8.17
CA GLU A 100 -16.09 15.87 6.84
C GLU A 100 -15.23 14.75 6.23
N TRP A 101 -14.32 14.18 7.01
CA TRP A 101 -13.50 13.04 6.60
C TRP A 101 -14.35 11.84 6.19
N LEU A 102 -15.38 11.48 6.96
CA LEU A 102 -16.22 10.32 6.70
C LEU A 102 -17.05 10.50 5.42
N LYS A 103 -17.52 11.71 5.12
CA LYS A 103 -18.14 12.04 3.82
C LYS A 103 -17.16 11.87 2.66
N SER A 104 -15.92 12.30 2.85
CA SER A 104 -14.86 12.12 1.86
C SER A 104 -14.55 10.64 1.62
N ALA A 105 -14.45 9.84 2.69
CA ALA A 105 -14.23 8.39 2.60
C ALA A 105 -15.41 7.69 1.89
N TRP A 106 -16.65 8.06 2.22
CA TRP A 106 -17.85 7.57 1.54
C TRP A 106 -17.81 7.83 0.03
N ALA A 107 -17.44 9.04 -0.40
CA ALA A 107 -17.29 9.34 -1.82
C ALA A 107 -16.23 8.45 -2.48
N VAL A 108 -15.08 8.22 -1.83
CA VAL A 108 -14.03 7.32 -2.35
C VAL A 108 -14.52 5.88 -2.51
N PHE A 109 -15.35 5.36 -1.59
CA PHE A 109 -15.91 4.01 -1.70
C PHE A 109 -16.77 3.82 -2.97
N GLN A 110 -17.41 4.90 -3.44
CA GLN A 110 -18.13 4.88 -4.71
C GLN A 110 -17.18 4.67 -5.90
N SER A 111 -15.90 5.05 -5.84
CA SER A 111 -14.91 4.81 -6.90
C SER A 111 -14.55 3.33 -7.06
N VAL A 112 -14.64 2.55 -6.00
CA VAL A 112 -14.33 1.11 -6.01
C VAL A 112 -15.56 0.21 -6.09
N GLY A 113 -16.74 0.79 -6.33
CA GLY A 113 -17.98 0.06 -6.58
C GLY A 113 -18.70 -0.42 -5.33
N ILE A 114 -18.38 0.14 -4.17
CA ILE A 114 -19.12 -0.12 -2.93
C ILE A 114 -20.35 0.80 -2.93
N GLU A 115 -21.48 0.25 -3.37
CA GLU A 115 -22.76 0.96 -3.51
C GLU A 115 -23.71 0.73 -2.32
N THR A 116 -23.35 -0.19 -1.42
CA THR A 116 -24.14 -0.56 -0.23
C THR A 116 -23.97 0.43 0.94
N ALA A 117 -22.98 1.31 0.85
CA ALA A 117 -22.67 2.31 1.85
C ALA A 117 -23.40 3.65 1.63
N ARG A 118 -23.95 4.22 2.70
CA ARG A 118 -24.64 5.52 2.70
C ARG A 118 -24.43 6.28 3.99
N LEU A 119 -24.44 7.61 3.89
CA LEU A 119 -24.47 8.48 5.07
C LEU A 119 -25.84 8.40 5.76
N VAL A 120 -25.84 8.41 7.09
CA VAL A 120 -27.04 8.31 7.93
C VAL A 120 -27.09 9.42 8.98
N SER A 121 -28.31 9.84 9.29
CA SER A 121 -28.61 10.80 10.36
C SER A 121 -28.55 10.15 11.77
N PRO A 122 -28.43 10.95 12.85
CA PRO A 122 -28.54 10.44 14.22
C PRO A 122 -29.83 9.64 14.49
N GLN A 123 -30.94 10.03 13.87
CA GLN A 123 -32.22 9.32 14.04
C GLN A 123 -32.17 7.93 13.39
N GLU A 124 -31.62 7.83 12.18
CA GLU A 124 -31.43 6.53 11.51
C GLU A 124 -30.43 5.64 12.26
N ILE A 125 -29.40 6.21 12.89
CA ILE A 125 -28.48 5.45 13.77
C ILE A 125 -29.25 4.82 14.93
N ARG A 126 -30.11 5.58 15.60
CA ARG A 126 -30.96 5.07 16.68
C ARG A 126 -31.95 4.02 16.19
N GLU A 127 -32.46 4.15 14.96
CA GLU A 127 -33.29 3.11 14.36
C GLU A 127 -32.48 1.83 14.10
N LEU A 128 -31.24 1.92 13.61
CA LEU A 128 -30.39 0.75 13.38
C LEU A 128 -30.00 0.05 14.69
N CYS A 129 -29.59 0.81 15.70
CA CYS A 129 -29.14 0.33 17.01
C CYS A 129 -29.79 1.17 18.14
N PRO A 130 -30.96 0.75 18.66
CA PRO A 130 -31.76 1.52 19.63
C PRO A 130 -31.09 1.80 20.99
N ILE A 131 -30.04 1.05 21.32
CA ILE A 131 -29.27 1.19 22.57
C ILE A 131 -28.21 2.30 22.50
N VAL A 132 -28.00 2.90 21.31
CA VAL A 132 -27.07 4.01 21.12
C VAL A 132 -27.66 5.31 21.67
N ASP A 133 -26.91 6.00 22.53
CA ASP A 133 -27.12 7.41 22.80
C ASP A 133 -26.56 8.25 21.63
N VAL A 134 -27.43 9.04 21.01
CA VAL A 134 -27.08 9.87 19.84
C VAL A 134 -26.87 11.33 20.23
N SER A 135 -26.76 11.65 21.52
CA SER A 135 -26.47 13.00 21.97
C SER A 135 -25.09 13.43 21.44
N GLY A 136 -25.02 14.59 20.80
CA GLY A 136 -23.79 15.10 20.19
C GLY A 136 -23.33 14.38 18.91
N VAL A 137 -24.06 13.35 18.44
CA VAL A 137 -23.75 12.67 17.17
C VAL A 137 -24.12 13.58 16.00
N LEU A 138 -23.20 13.69 15.03
CA LEU A 138 -23.41 14.44 13.80
C LEU A 138 -24.02 13.58 12.70
N GLY A 139 -23.66 12.30 12.67
CA GLY A 139 -24.13 11.33 11.69
C GLY A 139 -23.25 10.07 11.71
N GLY A 140 -23.36 9.28 10.66
CA GLY A 140 -22.55 8.08 10.49
C GLY A 140 -22.50 7.60 9.05
N LEU A 141 -21.67 6.59 8.83
CA LEU A 141 -21.57 5.87 7.58
C LEU A 141 -22.07 4.45 7.81
N HIS A 142 -23.24 4.16 7.25
CA HIS A 142 -23.87 2.85 7.31
C HIS A 142 -23.57 2.07 6.05
N ASP A 143 -23.28 0.78 6.19
CA ASP A 143 -23.18 -0.17 5.07
C ASP A 143 -24.05 -1.40 5.36
N SER A 144 -24.92 -1.75 4.40
CA SER A 144 -25.76 -2.94 4.51
C SER A 144 -24.97 -4.25 4.31
N ASN A 145 -23.77 -4.18 3.75
CA ASN A 145 -22.88 -5.32 3.57
C ASN A 145 -21.94 -5.52 4.77
N GLU A 146 -22.47 -5.34 5.98
CA GLU A 146 -21.78 -5.63 7.24
C GLU A 146 -22.59 -6.61 8.07
N GLY A 147 -21.92 -7.27 9.00
CA GLY A 147 -22.54 -8.32 9.78
C GLY A 147 -21.54 -9.10 10.61
N HIS A 148 -21.98 -10.25 11.09
CA HIS A 148 -21.13 -11.18 11.83
C HIS A 148 -21.45 -12.63 11.50
N LEU A 149 -20.56 -13.52 11.90
CA LEU A 149 -20.65 -14.95 11.63
C LEU A 149 -20.09 -15.77 12.80
N ASP A 150 -20.31 -17.08 12.79
CA ASP A 150 -19.62 -18.01 13.67
C ASP A 150 -18.18 -18.24 13.15
N PRO A 151 -17.13 -17.83 13.93
CA PRO A 151 -15.74 -18.04 13.53
C PRO A 151 -15.40 -19.52 13.28
N TYR A 152 -15.99 -20.42 14.08
CA TYR A 152 -15.72 -21.84 14.04
C TYR A 152 -16.35 -22.48 12.80
N GLY A 153 -17.67 -22.33 12.64
CA GLY A 153 -18.44 -22.84 11.51
C GLY A 153 -17.89 -22.34 10.17
N THR A 154 -17.57 -21.06 10.06
CA THR A 154 -17.02 -20.47 8.83
C THR A 154 -15.68 -21.10 8.41
N THR A 155 -14.78 -21.33 9.37
CA THR A 155 -13.49 -21.96 9.08
C THR A 155 -13.66 -23.41 8.63
N HIS A 156 -14.60 -24.13 9.25
CA HIS A 156 -14.96 -25.49 8.86
C HIS A 156 -15.65 -25.53 7.49
N ALA A 157 -16.43 -24.52 7.13
CA ALA A 157 -17.03 -24.39 5.81
C ALA A 157 -15.95 -24.29 4.72
N TYR A 158 -14.93 -23.42 4.91
CA TYR A 158 -13.76 -23.35 4.02
C TYR A 158 -13.07 -24.71 3.86
N ALA A 159 -12.68 -25.31 4.99
CA ALA A 159 -11.94 -26.57 4.97
C ALA A 159 -12.79 -27.71 4.38
N GLY A 160 -14.07 -27.79 4.71
CA GLY A 160 -15.01 -28.78 4.22
C GLY A 160 -15.25 -28.66 2.71
N ALA A 161 -15.45 -27.44 2.21
CA ALA A 161 -15.58 -27.19 0.77
C ALA A 161 -14.30 -27.52 0.00
N ALA A 162 -13.12 -27.24 0.57
CA ALA A 162 -11.84 -27.64 0.00
C ALA A 162 -11.68 -29.17 -0.05
N LYS A 163 -12.06 -29.85 1.04
CA LYS A 163 -12.00 -31.32 1.15
C LYS A 163 -12.90 -32.00 0.12
N LYS A 164 -14.10 -31.48 -0.15
CA LYS A 164 -14.97 -31.96 -1.23
C LYS A 164 -14.32 -31.89 -2.62
N ARG A 165 -13.35 -31.00 -2.81
CA ARG A 165 -12.54 -30.83 -4.03
C ARG A 165 -11.20 -31.55 -4.02
N GLY A 166 -10.92 -32.36 -3.00
CA GLY A 166 -9.74 -33.23 -2.96
C GLY A 166 -8.62 -32.80 -2.00
N ALA A 167 -8.75 -31.66 -1.31
CA ALA A 167 -7.77 -31.28 -0.30
C ALA A 167 -7.72 -32.25 0.90
N GLU A 168 -6.53 -32.44 1.46
CA GLU A 168 -6.34 -33.16 2.73
C GLU A 168 -6.23 -32.18 3.91
N ILE A 169 -6.90 -32.52 5.02
CA ILE A 169 -6.83 -31.74 6.27
C ILE A 169 -6.09 -32.60 7.29
N ILE A 170 -4.90 -32.16 7.69
CA ILE A 170 -4.00 -32.89 8.59
C ILE A 170 -3.93 -32.11 9.90
N LEU A 171 -4.59 -32.63 10.93
CA LEU A 171 -4.68 -32.02 12.25
C LEU A 171 -3.69 -32.67 13.22
N ARG A 172 -3.39 -31.97 14.31
CA ARG A 172 -2.51 -32.44 15.39
C ARG A 172 -1.15 -32.91 14.88
N ASN A 173 -0.60 -32.17 13.92
CA ASN A 173 0.68 -32.50 13.29
C ASN A 173 1.49 -31.22 13.06
N ARG A 174 2.23 -30.79 14.07
CA ARG A 174 2.99 -29.54 13.95
C ARG A 174 4.14 -29.69 12.94
N VAL A 175 4.32 -28.66 12.11
CA VAL A 175 5.55 -28.48 11.32
C VAL A 175 6.66 -28.02 12.25
N ILE A 176 7.77 -28.76 12.25
CA ILE A 176 8.92 -28.52 13.13
C ILE A 176 10.15 -28.00 12.39
N GLU A 177 10.23 -28.23 11.08
CA GLU A 177 11.33 -27.78 10.23
C GLU A 177 10.88 -27.64 8.77
N LEU A 178 11.49 -26.69 8.05
CA LEU A 178 11.31 -26.46 6.62
C LEU A 178 12.67 -26.44 5.95
N MET A 179 12.89 -27.29 4.95
CA MET A 179 14.12 -27.31 4.18
C MET A 179 13.83 -27.13 2.70
N SER A 180 14.47 -26.15 2.07
CA SER A 180 14.41 -26.00 0.61
C SER A 180 15.27 -27.06 -0.08
N ARG A 181 14.81 -27.52 -1.24
CA ARG A 181 15.52 -28.49 -2.08
C ARG A 181 16.08 -27.82 -3.32
N ALA A 182 17.09 -28.45 -3.92
CA ALA A 182 17.73 -27.96 -5.15
C ALA A 182 16.79 -27.94 -6.37
N ASP A 183 15.76 -28.80 -6.40
CA ASP A 183 14.72 -28.81 -7.44
C ASP A 183 13.69 -27.66 -7.27
N GLY A 184 13.71 -26.96 -6.13
CA GLY A 184 12.76 -25.91 -5.78
C GLY A 184 11.54 -26.40 -4.99
N HIS A 185 11.50 -27.68 -4.61
CA HIS A 185 10.51 -28.21 -3.68
C HIS A 185 10.97 -28.00 -2.23
N TRP A 186 10.15 -28.46 -1.29
CA TRP A 186 10.36 -28.31 0.13
C TRP A 186 10.18 -29.63 0.86
N ASP A 187 11.08 -29.92 1.79
CA ASP A 187 10.83 -30.88 2.86
C ASP A 187 10.13 -30.17 4.00
N VAL A 188 8.86 -30.55 4.22
CA VAL A 188 8.04 -30.13 5.35
C VAL A 188 8.13 -31.21 6.40
N VAL A 189 8.97 -31.01 7.41
CA VAL A 189 9.17 -31.97 8.49
C VAL A 189 8.11 -31.73 9.57
N THR A 190 7.37 -32.78 9.89
CA THR A 190 6.30 -32.73 10.90
C THR A 190 6.53 -33.75 12.00
N GLU A 191 5.77 -33.65 13.09
CA GLU A 191 5.79 -34.62 14.18
C GLU A 191 5.41 -36.05 13.73
N GLN A 192 4.68 -36.18 12.62
CA GLN A 192 4.24 -37.46 12.06
C GLN A 192 5.03 -37.87 10.79
N GLY A 193 6.15 -37.20 10.49
CA GLY A 193 7.04 -37.52 9.38
C GLY A 193 7.23 -36.38 8.38
N THR A 194 8.07 -36.63 7.38
CA THR A 194 8.42 -35.63 6.36
C THR A 194 7.56 -35.76 5.12
N ILE A 195 7.15 -34.62 4.57
CA ILE A 195 6.35 -34.50 3.35
C ILE A 195 7.13 -33.66 2.34
N VAL A 196 7.08 -34.05 1.08
CA VAL A 196 7.60 -33.21 -0.02
C VAL A 196 6.48 -32.32 -0.56
N ALA A 197 6.71 -31.02 -0.61
CA ALA A 197 5.76 -30.05 -1.16
C ALA A 197 6.41 -29.23 -2.29
N GLU A 198 5.76 -29.08 -3.44
CA GLU A 198 6.27 -28.18 -4.49
C GLU A 198 6.17 -26.71 -4.05
N HIS A 199 5.09 -26.37 -3.33
CA HIS A 199 4.82 -25.05 -2.75
C HIS A 199 4.52 -25.14 -1.25
N VAL A 200 5.02 -24.17 -0.47
CA VAL A 200 4.72 -24.03 0.97
C VAL A 200 4.11 -22.66 1.24
N VAL A 201 2.95 -22.64 1.88
CA VAL A 201 2.28 -21.40 2.34
C VAL A 201 2.37 -21.31 3.85
N ASN A 202 3.01 -20.27 4.37
CA ASN A 202 2.93 -19.90 5.77
C ASN A 202 1.65 -19.09 6.03
N ALA A 203 0.71 -19.70 6.74
CA ALA A 203 -0.52 -19.07 7.24
C ALA A 203 -0.63 -19.27 8.77
N GLY A 204 0.51 -19.34 9.47
CA GLY A 204 0.58 -19.79 10.86
C GLY A 204 0.13 -18.79 11.93
N GLY A 205 -0.57 -17.70 11.57
CA GLY A 205 -1.13 -16.74 12.52
C GLY A 205 -0.14 -16.26 13.57
N LEU A 206 -0.35 -16.65 14.83
CA LEU A 206 0.51 -16.31 15.98
C LEU A 206 1.92 -16.89 15.89
N TRP A 207 2.11 -17.96 15.10
CA TRP A 207 3.40 -18.64 14.88
C TRP A 207 4.04 -18.27 13.54
N ALA A 208 3.43 -17.35 12.77
CA ALA A 208 3.91 -16.96 11.43
C ALA A 208 5.40 -16.58 11.42
N LYS A 209 5.85 -15.82 12.43
CA LYS A 209 7.25 -15.40 12.56
C LYS A 209 8.20 -16.58 12.82
N GLN A 210 7.80 -17.52 13.67
CA GLN A 210 8.59 -18.73 13.95
C GLN A 210 8.69 -19.63 12.71
N LEU A 211 7.59 -19.80 11.97
CA LEU A 211 7.58 -20.54 10.69
C LEU A 211 8.41 -19.84 9.61
N GLY A 212 8.42 -18.51 9.57
CA GLY A 212 9.31 -17.74 8.70
C GLY A 212 10.78 -18.05 8.98
N ARG A 213 11.16 -18.07 10.26
CA ARG A 213 12.53 -18.37 10.70
C ARG A 213 12.96 -19.80 10.34
N MET A 214 12.04 -20.77 10.34
CA MET A 214 12.33 -22.12 9.82
C MET A 214 12.74 -22.09 8.34
N ALA A 215 12.15 -21.18 7.55
CA ALA A 215 12.50 -20.98 6.15
C ALA A 215 13.65 -19.96 5.92
N GLY A 216 14.27 -19.45 7.00
CA GLY A 216 15.37 -18.49 6.92
C GLY A 216 14.97 -17.01 6.75
N VAL A 217 13.71 -16.65 7.00
CA VAL A 217 13.21 -15.26 6.84
C VAL A 217 12.54 -14.76 8.11
N ASP A 218 12.92 -13.57 8.59
CA ASP A 218 12.26 -12.94 9.73
C ASP A 218 11.10 -12.07 9.24
N LEU A 219 9.86 -12.43 9.59
CA LEU A 219 8.67 -11.73 9.10
C LEU A 219 8.34 -10.49 9.94
N PRO A 220 7.87 -9.39 9.32
CA PRO A 220 7.47 -8.16 9.99
C PRO A 220 6.06 -8.29 10.62
N VAL A 221 5.89 -9.25 11.51
CA VAL A 221 4.63 -9.52 12.21
C VAL A 221 4.86 -9.67 13.70
N THR A 222 3.87 -9.31 14.51
CA THR A 222 3.93 -9.47 15.97
C THR A 222 2.55 -9.67 16.58
N PRO A 223 2.35 -10.57 17.55
CA PRO A 223 1.08 -10.67 18.24
C PRO A 223 0.86 -9.53 19.25
N MET A 224 -0.39 -9.10 19.39
CA MET A 224 -0.82 -8.09 20.37
C MET A 224 -2.11 -8.52 21.05
N GLU A 225 -2.29 -8.11 22.31
CA GLU A 225 -3.50 -8.34 23.10
C GLU A 225 -4.66 -7.47 22.59
N HIS A 226 -5.89 -7.97 22.73
CA HIS A 226 -7.11 -7.23 22.43
C HIS A 226 -8.28 -7.73 23.28
N HIS A 227 -9.10 -6.79 23.72
CA HIS A 227 -10.18 -7.04 24.67
C HIS A 227 -11.56 -6.85 24.07
N TYR A 228 -12.45 -7.76 24.41
CA TYR A 228 -13.89 -7.54 24.39
C TYR A 228 -14.57 -8.27 25.54
N PHE A 229 -15.81 -7.89 25.84
CA PHE A 229 -16.66 -8.63 26.75
C PHE A 229 -18.01 -8.95 26.11
N ILE A 230 -18.68 -9.95 26.69
CA ILE A 230 -20.04 -10.34 26.35
C ILE A 230 -20.92 -10.10 27.58
N THR A 231 -22.06 -9.45 27.41
CA THR A 231 -22.99 -9.17 28.50
C THR A 231 -23.94 -10.34 28.78
N GLU A 232 -24.63 -10.24 29.91
CA GLU A 232 -25.92 -10.91 30.12
C GLU A 232 -27.02 -10.29 29.24
N ASP A 233 -28.24 -10.79 29.34
CA ASP A 233 -29.39 -10.28 28.59
C ASP A 233 -29.65 -8.80 28.95
N ILE A 234 -29.83 -7.97 27.93
CA ILE A 234 -30.16 -6.55 28.06
C ILE A 234 -31.65 -6.37 27.74
N PRO A 235 -32.47 -5.79 28.66
CA PRO A 235 -33.91 -5.67 28.48
C PRO A 235 -34.33 -5.01 27.16
N GLU A 236 -33.64 -3.96 26.75
CA GLU A 236 -33.88 -3.20 25.52
C GLU A 236 -33.69 -4.07 24.28
N ILE A 237 -32.70 -4.97 24.29
CA ILE A 237 -32.42 -5.89 23.17
C ILE A 237 -33.38 -7.08 23.21
N ALA A 238 -33.64 -7.62 24.40
CA ALA A 238 -34.55 -8.76 24.59
C ALA A 238 -36.01 -8.43 24.16
N ALA A 239 -36.38 -7.15 24.15
CA ALA A 239 -37.67 -6.66 23.71
C ALA A 239 -37.80 -6.50 22.19
N LEU A 240 -36.71 -6.57 21.43
CA LEU A 240 -36.72 -6.42 19.97
C LEU A 240 -37.13 -7.73 19.28
N ASP A 241 -37.86 -7.60 18.17
CA ASP A 241 -38.24 -8.69 17.27
C ASP A 241 -37.24 -8.92 16.13
N ARG A 242 -36.18 -8.13 16.10
CA ARG A 242 -35.09 -8.18 15.13
C ARG A 242 -33.73 -8.00 15.82
N GLU A 243 -32.68 -8.33 15.08
CA GLU A 243 -31.31 -8.03 15.49
C GLU A 243 -30.98 -6.54 15.28
N ILE A 244 -30.13 -5.99 16.17
CA ILE A 244 -29.59 -4.63 16.00
C ILE A 244 -28.43 -4.65 14.99
N GLY A 245 -28.23 -3.51 14.30
CA GLY A 245 -27.06 -3.31 13.46
C GLY A 245 -25.76 -3.24 14.29
N ILE A 246 -24.63 -3.56 13.66
CA ILE A 246 -23.31 -3.34 14.25
C ILE A 246 -23.10 -1.83 14.46
N ALA A 247 -22.57 -1.44 15.61
CA ALA A 247 -22.27 -0.05 15.92
C ALA A 247 -20.77 0.10 16.23
N VAL A 248 -20.10 0.99 15.50
CA VAL A 248 -18.70 1.37 15.75
C VAL A 248 -18.68 2.83 16.15
N ASP A 249 -18.35 3.12 17.40
CA ASP A 249 -18.11 4.48 17.86
C ASP A 249 -16.63 4.82 17.68
N LEU A 250 -16.33 5.53 16.59
CA LEU A 250 -14.96 5.91 16.26
C LEU A 250 -14.37 6.85 17.32
N ASP A 251 -15.19 7.72 17.92
CA ASP A 251 -14.73 8.70 18.94
C ASP A 251 -14.62 8.06 20.33
N GLY A 252 -15.47 7.06 20.59
CA GLY A 252 -15.47 6.23 21.80
C GLY A 252 -14.51 5.03 21.76
N PHE A 253 -13.80 4.83 20.65
CA PHE A 253 -12.84 3.74 20.45
C PHE A 253 -13.43 2.32 20.58
N SER A 254 -14.73 2.15 20.31
CA SER A 254 -15.44 0.90 20.58
C SER A 254 -16.21 0.37 19.38
N TYR A 255 -16.41 -0.95 19.36
CA TYR A 255 -17.31 -1.63 18.43
C TYR A 255 -18.23 -2.55 19.20
N LEU A 256 -19.47 -2.69 18.72
CA LEU A 256 -20.52 -3.44 19.37
C LEU A 256 -21.34 -4.21 18.34
N ARG A 257 -21.71 -5.44 18.68
CA ARG A 257 -22.75 -6.22 17.99
C ARG A 257 -23.64 -6.95 18.97
N GLN A 258 -24.80 -7.38 18.52
CA GLN A 258 -25.65 -8.26 19.31
C GLN A 258 -24.96 -9.61 19.55
N GLU A 259 -25.09 -10.14 20.76
CA GLU A 259 -24.74 -11.50 21.10
C GLU A 259 -25.91 -12.08 21.90
N ARG A 260 -26.71 -12.91 21.23
CA ARG A 260 -27.99 -13.42 21.77
C ARG A 260 -28.93 -12.27 22.13
N LYS A 261 -29.28 -12.11 23.41
CA LYS A 261 -30.12 -11.02 23.93
C LYS A 261 -29.30 -9.94 24.66
N GLY A 262 -27.97 -10.03 24.60
CA GLY A 262 -27.04 -9.03 25.09
C GLY A 262 -26.18 -8.50 23.95
N VAL A 263 -24.98 -8.04 24.27
CA VAL A 263 -24.00 -7.55 23.30
C VAL A 263 -22.63 -8.14 23.52
N LEU A 264 -21.85 -8.15 22.44
CA LEU A 264 -20.40 -8.18 22.47
C LEU A 264 -19.90 -6.75 22.26
N LEU A 265 -19.04 -6.24 23.14
CA LEU A 265 -18.37 -4.95 22.97
C LEU A 265 -16.85 -5.10 23.12
N GLY A 266 -16.12 -4.62 22.12
CA GLY A 266 -14.66 -4.52 22.14
C GLY A 266 -14.17 -3.09 22.01
N VAL A 267 -12.93 -2.86 22.44
CA VAL A 267 -12.31 -1.53 22.42
C VAL A 267 -10.90 -1.59 21.84
N TYR A 268 -10.49 -0.50 21.18
CA TYR A 268 -9.11 -0.29 20.77
C TYR A 268 -8.50 0.81 21.64
N GLU A 269 -7.85 0.38 22.71
CA GLU A 269 -7.25 1.25 23.72
C GLU A 269 -6.02 2.01 23.22
N GLN A 270 -5.82 3.21 23.74
CA GLN A 270 -4.66 4.04 23.39
C GLN A 270 -3.35 3.56 24.03
N ASN A 271 -3.43 2.65 25.02
CA ASN A 271 -2.28 2.00 25.66
C ASN A 271 -2.20 0.50 25.31
N PRO A 272 -1.83 0.14 24.08
CA PRO A 272 -1.84 -1.24 23.64
C PRO A 272 -0.64 -2.03 24.16
N LYS A 273 -0.81 -3.36 24.17
CA LYS A 273 0.15 -4.30 24.74
C LYS A 273 0.51 -5.39 23.74
N HIS A 274 1.81 -5.50 23.43
CA HIS A 274 2.34 -6.64 22.68
C HIS A 274 2.31 -7.90 23.53
N TRP A 275 2.12 -9.04 22.86
CA TRP A 275 2.13 -10.36 23.50
C TRP A 275 3.06 -11.27 22.71
N ASN A 276 4.02 -11.93 23.38
CA ASN A 276 4.93 -12.90 22.75
C ASN A 276 5.43 -12.47 21.36
N MET A 277 6.13 -11.34 21.30
CA MET A 277 6.46 -10.66 20.04
C MET A 277 7.19 -11.51 18.98
N ASP A 278 7.88 -12.58 19.40
CA ASP A 278 8.59 -13.51 18.52
C ASP A 278 7.75 -14.70 18.06
N GLY A 279 6.49 -14.78 18.48
CA GLY A 279 5.56 -15.85 18.22
C GLY A 279 5.10 -16.55 19.50
N ALA A 280 3.91 -17.14 19.44
CA ALA A 280 3.31 -17.81 20.60
C ALA A 280 4.10 -19.07 21.02
N PRO A 281 4.02 -19.47 22.30
CA PRO A 281 4.40 -20.80 22.74
C PRO A 281 3.72 -21.88 21.88
N TRP A 282 4.40 -22.97 21.59
CA TRP A 282 3.86 -24.01 20.69
C TRP A 282 2.73 -24.84 21.32
N ASP A 283 2.67 -24.85 22.64
CA ASP A 283 1.66 -25.51 23.47
C ASP A 283 0.41 -24.65 23.68
N TYR A 284 0.52 -23.31 23.57
CA TYR A 284 -0.63 -22.39 23.61
C TYR A 284 -1.67 -22.74 22.54
N GLY A 285 -2.98 -22.70 22.84
CA GLY A 285 -4.04 -22.99 21.84
C GLY A 285 -5.38 -22.32 22.12
N ILE A 286 -6.40 -23.13 22.44
CA ILE A 286 -7.75 -22.64 22.81
C ILE A 286 -7.70 -22.10 24.25
N GLU A 287 -6.97 -21.01 24.41
CA GLU A 287 -6.66 -20.36 25.68
C GLU A 287 -6.81 -18.85 25.55
N LEU A 288 -7.23 -18.19 26.64
CA LEU A 288 -7.30 -16.72 26.70
C LEU A 288 -6.23 -16.19 27.65
N ILE A 289 -5.76 -14.99 27.35
CA ILE A 289 -4.89 -14.23 28.22
C ILE A 289 -5.75 -13.70 29.38
N PRO A 290 -5.26 -13.61 30.63
CA PRO A 290 -5.99 -12.93 31.69
C PRO A 290 -6.36 -11.50 31.29
N GLU A 291 -7.56 -11.06 31.62
CA GLU A 291 -8.02 -9.71 31.33
C GLU A 291 -7.26 -8.65 32.15
N ASP A 292 -7.14 -7.45 31.57
CA ASP A 292 -6.44 -6.29 32.14
C ASP A 292 -7.38 -5.09 32.03
N ILE A 293 -8.41 -5.09 32.86
CA ILE A 293 -9.55 -4.17 32.76
C ILE A 293 -9.10 -2.73 33.05
N ASP A 294 -8.18 -2.53 33.99
CA ASP A 294 -7.64 -1.21 34.33
C ASP A 294 -7.00 -0.53 33.10
N ARG A 295 -6.33 -1.30 32.23
CA ARG A 295 -5.68 -0.78 31.03
C ARG A 295 -6.66 -0.25 29.98
N ILE A 296 -7.86 -0.81 29.92
CA ILE A 296 -8.90 -0.48 28.92
C ILE A 296 -10.05 0.37 29.51
N SER A 297 -10.03 0.61 30.82
CA SER A 297 -11.06 1.40 31.54
C SER A 297 -11.37 2.77 30.92
N PRO A 298 -10.41 3.56 30.41
CA PRO A 298 -10.71 4.87 29.81
C PRO A 298 -11.62 4.78 28.58
N GLU A 299 -11.38 3.82 27.68
CA GLU A 299 -12.21 3.58 26.51
C GLU A 299 -13.54 2.92 26.87
N LEU A 300 -13.54 2.03 27.87
CA LEU A 300 -14.78 1.47 28.41
C LEU A 300 -15.69 2.57 28.97
N ALA A 301 -15.17 3.56 29.68
CA ALA A 301 -15.98 4.67 30.20
C ALA A 301 -16.72 5.41 29.06
N LYS A 302 -16.03 5.69 27.95
CA LYS A 302 -16.64 6.28 26.75
C LYS A 302 -17.69 5.37 26.11
N ALA A 303 -17.42 4.06 26.06
CA ALA A 303 -18.40 3.10 25.58
C ALA A 303 -19.67 3.10 26.43
N HIS A 304 -19.57 3.26 27.76
CA HIS A 304 -20.75 3.36 28.64
C HIS A 304 -21.54 4.65 28.42
N GLU A 305 -20.87 5.76 28.08
CA GLU A 305 -21.54 7.01 27.68
C GLU A 305 -22.32 6.82 26.37
N ARG A 306 -21.72 6.13 25.39
CA ARG A 306 -22.35 5.84 24.10
C ARG A 306 -23.49 4.82 24.20
N PHE A 307 -23.38 3.84 25.09
CA PHE A 307 -24.32 2.74 25.27
C PHE A 307 -24.78 2.67 26.74
N PRO A 308 -25.70 3.54 27.19
CA PRO A 308 -26.04 3.67 28.61
C PRO A 308 -26.56 2.39 29.28
N CYS A 309 -27.18 1.48 28.52
CA CYS A 309 -27.66 0.20 29.04
C CYS A 309 -26.53 -0.65 29.64
N LEU A 310 -25.28 -0.46 29.19
CA LEU A 310 -24.10 -1.18 29.69
C LEU A 310 -23.75 -0.85 31.14
N ALA A 311 -24.16 0.32 31.65
CA ALA A 311 -23.90 0.72 33.04
C ALA A 311 -24.59 -0.18 34.09
N THR A 312 -25.60 -0.94 33.67
CA THR A 312 -26.35 -1.85 34.55
C THR A 312 -26.33 -3.31 34.07
N ALA A 313 -25.80 -3.57 32.87
CA ALA A 313 -25.72 -4.91 32.32
C ALA A 313 -24.61 -5.72 33.03
N GLY A 314 -24.93 -6.96 33.42
CA GLY A 314 -23.92 -7.89 33.90
C GLY A 314 -22.95 -8.31 32.79
N ILE A 315 -21.68 -8.54 33.13
CA ILE A 315 -20.70 -9.11 32.19
C ILE A 315 -20.70 -10.62 32.36
N ARG A 316 -21.08 -11.35 31.31
CA ARG A 316 -21.09 -12.81 31.27
C ARG A 316 -19.70 -13.39 31.06
N LYS A 317 -18.88 -12.76 30.21
CA LYS A 317 -17.57 -13.28 29.82
C LYS A 317 -16.64 -12.16 29.37
N TRP A 318 -15.39 -12.21 29.83
CA TRP A 318 -14.28 -11.46 29.27
C TRP A 318 -13.51 -12.28 28.24
N VAL A 319 -13.02 -11.62 27.20
CA VAL A 319 -12.08 -12.17 26.24
C VAL A 319 -10.92 -11.21 26.08
N ASN A 320 -9.74 -11.63 26.54
CA ASN A 320 -8.47 -11.05 26.14
C ASN A 320 -7.72 -12.10 25.32
N GLY A 321 -7.55 -11.82 24.03
CA GLY A 321 -6.92 -12.73 23.10
C GLY A 321 -5.85 -12.05 22.27
N ALA A 322 -4.88 -12.84 21.79
CA ALA A 322 -3.87 -12.32 20.89
C ALA A 322 -4.23 -12.55 19.42
N PHE A 323 -3.86 -11.59 18.58
CA PHE A 323 -3.79 -11.78 17.13
C PHE A 323 -2.65 -10.96 16.53
N THR A 324 -2.35 -11.21 15.26
CA THR A 324 -1.09 -10.80 14.64
C THR A 324 -1.24 -9.49 13.87
N PHE A 325 -0.35 -8.53 14.15
CA PHE A 325 -0.26 -7.23 13.48
C PHE A 325 1.01 -7.11 12.63
N THR A 326 0.92 -6.30 11.58
CA THR A 326 2.03 -5.78 10.77
C THR A 326 2.23 -4.29 11.07
N PRO A 327 3.37 -3.67 10.69
CA PRO A 327 3.63 -2.25 10.92
C PRO A 327 2.53 -1.28 10.45
N ASP A 328 1.89 -1.58 9.32
CA ASP A 328 0.81 -0.78 8.71
C ASP A 328 -0.59 -1.37 8.93
N GLY A 329 -0.68 -2.52 9.60
CA GLY A 329 -1.93 -3.24 9.87
C GLY A 329 -2.54 -4.01 8.72
N ASN A 330 -2.00 -3.87 7.49
CA ASN A 330 -2.42 -4.67 6.35
C ASN A 330 -1.75 -6.05 6.34
N PRO A 331 -2.39 -7.10 5.81
CA PRO A 331 -1.78 -8.41 5.63
C PRO A 331 -0.42 -8.38 4.92
N ILE A 332 0.40 -9.41 5.13
CA ILE A 332 1.55 -9.72 4.26
C ILE A 332 1.24 -10.99 3.46
N VAL A 333 1.17 -10.83 2.14
CA VAL A 333 0.69 -11.82 1.17
C VAL A 333 1.69 -11.93 0.02
N GLY A 334 1.92 -13.15 -0.48
CA GLY A 334 2.65 -13.37 -1.72
C GLY A 334 4.01 -14.05 -1.58
N PRO A 335 4.79 -14.10 -2.67
CA PRO A 335 6.05 -14.85 -2.73
C PRO A 335 7.17 -14.10 -2.01
N VAL A 336 7.93 -14.84 -1.20
CA VAL A 336 9.09 -14.30 -0.48
C VAL A 336 10.33 -14.32 -1.37
N ARG A 337 10.96 -13.16 -1.54
CA ARG A 337 12.17 -13.03 -2.36
C ARG A 337 13.28 -13.96 -1.84
N GLY A 338 14.03 -14.56 -2.76
CA GLY A 338 15.12 -15.50 -2.44
C GLY A 338 14.66 -16.92 -2.07
N LEU A 339 13.35 -17.15 -1.87
CA LEU A 339 12.80 -18.46 -1.53
C LEU A 339 11.82 -18.93 -2.62
N LYS A 340 12.29 -19.81 -3.50
CA LYS A 340 11.45 -20.38 -4.57
C LYS A 340 10.27 -21.14 -3.95
N ASN A 341 9.06 -20.85 -4.42
CA ASN A 341 7.81 -21.50 -4.01
C ASN A 341 7.48 -21.44 -2.50
N TYR A 342 8.05 -20.48 -1.76
CA TYR A 342 7.62 -20.16 -0.39
C TYR A 342 6.77 -18.89 -0.37
N TRP A 343 5.60 -19.00 0.24
CA TRP A 343 4.56 -17.98 0.20
C TRP A 343 4.09 -17.63 1.60
N VAL A 344 3.63 -16.40 1.79
CA VAL A 344 3.04 -15.95 3.05
C VAL A 344 1.60 -15.50 2.86
N ALA A 345 0.77 -15.75 3.87
CA ALA A 345 -0.55 -15.15 4.10
C ALA A 345 -0.69 -14.90 5.60
N CYS A 346 0.03 -13.89 6.09
CA CYS A 346 0.24 -13.64 7.52
C CYS A 346 -0.21 -12.24 7.94
N GLY A 347 -0.35 -12.01 9.25
CA GLY A 347 -0.69 -10.68 9.78
C GLY A 347 -2.08 -10.18 9.41
N VAL A 348 -3.03 -11.09 9.17
CA VAL A 348 -4.41 -10.73 8.82
C VAL A 348 -5.19 -10.43 10.10
N MET A 349 -5.24 -9.15 10.49
CA MET A 349 -5.99 -8.69 11.66
C MET A 349 -7.50 -8.94 11.48
N ALA A 350 -8.09 -8.45 10.40
CA ALA A 350 -9.51 -8.56 10.13
C ALA A 350 -9.80 -9.84 9.33
N GLY A 351 -9.48 -11.01 9.90
CA GLY A 351 -9.54 -12.30 9.22
C GLY A 351 -10.88 -12.63 8.55
N PHE A 352 -11.99 -12.16 9.13
CA PHE A 352 -13.35 -12.35 8.58
C PHE A 352 -13.81 -11.21 7.65
N SER A 353 -13.10 -10.08 7.61
CA SER A 353 -13.32 -9.11 6.54
C SER A 353 -12.45 -9.44 5.32
N GLN A 354 -11.22 -9.90 5.52
CA GLN A 354 -10.18 -9.96 4.48
C GLN A 354 -9.80 -11.37 4.04
N GLY A 355 -10.10 -12.40 4.85
CA GLY A 355 -9.55 -13.75 4.66
C GLY A 355 -9.93 -14.40 3.33
N GLY A 356 -11.13 -14.16 2.82
CA GLY A 356 -11.58 -14.64 1.51
C GLY A 356 -10.75 -14.04 0.38
N GLY A 357 -10.61 -12.72 0.37
CA GLY A 357 -9.81 -11.96 -0.60
C GLY A 357 -8.32 -12.34 -0.55
N VAL A 358 -7.73 -12.45 0.65
CA VAL A 358 -6.35 -12.91 0.84
C VAL A 358 -6.15 -14.31 0.25
N GLY A 359 -7.07 -15.25 0.55
CA GLY A 359 -7.02 -16.61 0.01
C GLY A 359 -7.12 -16.65 -1.51
N LYS A 360 -8.06 -15.90 -2.10
CA LYS A 360 -8.21 -15.75 -3.55
C LYS A 360 -6.95 -15.21 -4.19
N SER A 361 -6.47 -14.05 -3.73
CA SER A 361 -5.33 -13.38 -4.35
C SER A 361 -4.06 -14.21 -4.27
N LEU A 362 -3.81 -14.90 -3.15
CA LEU A 362 -2.64 -15.78 -3.05
C LEU A 362 -2.77 -17.00 -3.96
N ALA A 363 -3.93 -17.65 -4.01
CA ALA A 363 -4.16 -18.79 -4.90
C ALA A 363 -4.01 -18.39 -6.37
N GLU A 364 -4.55 -17.24 -6.78
CA GLU A 364 -4.33 -16.70 -8.13
C GLU A 364 -2.85 -16.50 -8.42
N TRP A 365 -2.10 -15.91 -7.48
CA TRP A 365 -0.67 -15.68 -7.65
C TRP A 365 0.10 -17.00 -7.80
N MET A 366 -0.20 -18.01 -6.99
CA MET A 366 0.46 -19.31 -7.06
C MET A 366 0.17 -20.06 -8.37
N ILE A 367 -1.04 -19.91 -8.92
CA ILE A 367 -1.51 -20.68 -10.08
C ILE A 367 -1.23 -19.97 -11.40
N PHE A 368 -1.49 -18.66 -11.44
CA PHE A 368 -1.44 -17.83 -12.64
C PHE A 368 -0.22 -16.91 -12.67
N SER A 369 0.68 -17.02 -11.69
CA SER A 369 1.87 -16.19 -11.49
C SER A 369 1.60 -14.73 -11.13
N GLU A 370 0.35 -14.28 -11.15
CA GLU A 370 -0.07 -12.94 -10.76
C GLU A 370 -1.51 -12.94 -10.20
N PRO A 371 -1.81 -12.05 -9.24
CA PRO A 371 -3.17 -11.83 -8.77
C PRO A 371 -4.01 -11.10 -9.83
N GLN A 372 -5.33 -11.27 -9.78
CA GLN A 372 -6.24 -10.52 -10.64
C GLN A 372 -6.28 -9.04 -10.25
N ALA A 373 -6.43 -8.75 -8.95
CA ALA A 373 -6.46 -7.41 -8.40
C ALA A 373 -5.04 -6.90 -8.08
N ASP A 374 -4.87 -5.58 -8.04
CA ASP A 374 -3.64 -4.98 -7.51
C ASP A 374 -3.64 -5.07 -5.98
N ILE A 375 -2.72 -5.90 -5.46
CA ILE A 375 -2.59 -6.15 -4.02
C ILE A 375 -1.25 -5.68 -3.45
N PHE A 376 -0.60 -4.68 -4.07
CA PHE A 376 0.70 -4.21 -3.57
C PHE A 376 0.65 -3.76 -2.11
N GLY A 377 -0.47 -3.17 -1.66
CA GLY A 377 -0.71 -2.81 -0.25
C GLY A 377 -0.70 -4.00 0.72
N MET A 378 -0.82 -5.23 0.22
CA MET A 378 -0.69 -6.48 0.99
C MET A 378 0.57 -7.28 0.64
N ASP A 379 1.30 -6.94 -0.42
CA ASP A 379 2.49 -7.68 -0.85
C ASP A 379 3.58 -7.63 0.24
N ILE A 380 4.20 -8.76 0.54
CA ILE A 380 5.37 -8.81 1.44
C ILE A 380 6.53 -7.95 0.91
N ALA A 381 6.64 -7.77 -0.41
CA ALA A 381 7.67 -6.95 -1.04
C ALA A 381 7.52 -5.44 -0.79
N ARG A 382 6.43 -4.98 -0.15
CA ARG A 382 6.33 -3.58 0.31
C ARG A 382 7.24 -3.27 1.49
N TYR A 383 7.74 -4.30 2.17
CA TYR A 383 8.69 -4.18 3.28
C TYR A 383 10.08 -4.64 2.90
N GLY A 384 11.10 -4.07 3.54
CA GLY A 384 12.46 -4.59 3.53
C GLY A 384 12.80 -5.34 4.81
N ALA A 385 13.98 -5.95 4.84
CA ALA A 385 14.49 -6.68 6.02
C ALA A 385 14.47 -5.85 7.32
N PHE A 386 14.60 -4.51 7.22
CA PHE A 386 14.52 -3.62 8.38
C PHE A 386 13.18 -3.70 9.12
N ALA A 387 12.09 -4.03 8.43
CA ALA A 387 10.75 -4.04 9.02
C ALA A 387 10.55 -5.21 10.00
N ALA A 388 11.41 -6.23 9.96
CA ALA A 388 11.40 -7.33 10.91
C ALA A 388 12.12 -7.00 12.23
N ASN A 389 12.88 -5.89 12.26
CA ASN A 389 13.57 -5.43 13.46
C ASN A 389 12.57 -5.28 14.60
N ARG A 390 12.89 -5.88 15.75
CA ARG A 390 12.00 -5.97 16.90
C ARG A 390 11.53 -4.59 17.38
N GLU A 391 12.43 -3.60 17.41
CA GLU A 391 12.11 -2.27 17.90
C GLU A 391 11.26 -1.48 16.90
N TYR A 392 11.58 -1.60 15.60
CA TYR A 392 10.74 -1.05 14.55
C TYR A 392 9.31 -1.60 14.62
N LEU A 393 9.16 -2.92 14.73
CA LEU A 393 7.85 -3.57 14.92
C LEU A 393 7.15 -3.06 16.19
N ARG A 394 7.87 -3.01 17.32
CA ARG A 394 7.30 -2.56 18.59
C ARG A 394 6.71 -1.16 18.47
N GLN A 395 7.45 -0.22 17.88
CA GLN A 395 6.99 1.17 17.75
C GLN A 395 5.84 1.29 16.76
N THR A 396 5.98 0.71 15.57
CA THR A 396 5.01 0.87 14.48
C THR A 396 3.69 0.16 14.77
N THR A 397 3.70 -1.09 15.27
CA THR A 397 2.45 -1.77 15.59
C THR A 397 1.77 -1.21 16.84
N ARG A 398 2.53 -0.67 17.81
CA ARG A 398 1.96 0.11 18.93
C ARG A 398 1.21 1.33 18.41
N GLN A 399 1.83 2.09 17.51
CA GLN A 399 1.21 3.28 16.93
C GLN A 399 -0.01 2.91 16.07
N PHE A 400 0.09 1.85 15.27
CA PHE A 400 -1.05 1.40 14.45
C PHE A 400 -2.24 1.02 15.34
N TYR A 401 -2.03 0.16 16.34
CA TYR A 401 -3.10 -0.27 17.23
C TYR A 401 -3.76 0.92 17.93
N SER A 402 -2.97 1.78 18.58
CA SER A 402 -3.52 2.91 19.35
C SER A 402 -4.21 3.96 18.48
N ARG A 403 -3.99 3.89 17.16
CA ARG A 403 -4.60 4.76 16.16
C ARG A 403 -5.71 4.10 15.35
N ARG A 404 -6.14 2.87 15.69
CA ARG A 404 -7.14 2.13 14.90
C ARG A 404 -8.41 2.93 14.62
N PHE A 405 -8.85 3.73 15.59
CA PHE A 405 -10.02 4.63 15.49
C PHE A 405 -9.65 6.12 15.60
N VAL A 406 -8.38 6.45 15.39
CA VAL A 406 -7.90 7.84 15.30
C VAL A 406 -7.92 8.28 13.85
N MET A 407 -8.62 9.39 13.57
CA MET A 407 -8.57 10.03 12.26
C MET A 407 -7.14 10.43 11.91
N THR A 408 -6.70 10.06 10.71
CA THR A 408 -5.38 10.44 10.18
C THR A 408 -5.57 11.49 9.10
N PHE A 409 -4.87 12.61 9.22
CA PHE A 409 -4.96 13.70 8.24
C PHE A 409 -4.00 13.45 7.05
N PRO A 410 -4.34 13.92 5.84
CA PRO A 410 -3.48 13.74 4.65
C PRO A 410 -2.05 14.25 4.82
N ASN A 411 -1.87 15.32 5.61
CA ASN A 411 -0.57 15.93 5.88
C ASN A 411 0.08 15.46 7.20
N GLU A 412 -0.53 14.53 7.93
CA GLU A 412 0.02 14.02 9.18
C GLU A 412 1.22 13.09 8.93
N ARG A 413 2.29 13.30 9.70
CA ARG A 413 3.52 12.51 9.63
C ARG A 413 3.70 11.73 10.92
N LEU A 414 3.63 10.41 10.81
CA LEU A 414 3.69 9.52 11.96
C LEU A 414 5.15 9.31 12.42
N PRO A 415 5.47 9.44 13.72
CA PRO A 415 6.85 9.36 14.21
C PRO A 415 7.38 7.95 14.52
N ALA A 416 6.54 6.91 14.62
CA ALA A 416 7.02 5.60 15.05
C ALA A 416 7.98 4.98 14.03
N GLY A 417 9.04 4.36 14.54
CA GLY A 417 10.08 3.75 13.71
C GLY A 417 10.95 4.79 12.98
N ARG A 418 10.89 6.08 13.37
CA ARG A 418 11.63 7.16 12.72
C ARG A 418 12.49 7.98 13.69
N PRO A 419 13.63 8.51 13.21
CA PRO A 419 14.24 8.23 11.90
C PRO A 419 14.94 6.85 11.90
N LEU A 420 14.80 6.09 10.81
CA LEU A 420 15.45 4.78 10.64
C LEU A 420 16.67 4.84 9.73
N LYS A 421 16.47 5.23 8.46
CA LYS A 421 17.54 5.46 7.49
C LYS A 421 17.57 6.93 7.14
N ARG A 422 18.76 7.51 7.07
CA ARG A 422 18.96 8.94 6.79
C ARG A 422 19.83 9.11 5.55
N PRO A 423 19.49 10.05 4.64
CA PRO A 423 20.41 10.43 3.57
C PRO A 423 21.68 11.05 4.14
N GLY A 424 22.81 10.94 3.44
CA GLY A 424 24.09 11.46 3.94
C GLY A 424 24.12 12.98 4.23
N ALA A 425 23.22 13.76 3.65
CA ALA A 425 23.08 15.20 3.88
C ALA A 425 21.96 15.56 4.89
N TYR A 426 21.41 14.58 5.62
CA TYR A 426 20.28 14.75 6.54
C TYR A 426 20.48 15.88 7.56
N ASP A 427 21.65 15.96 8.20
CA ASP A 427 21.90 16.99 9.22
C ASP A 427 21.96 18.39 8.61
N GLY A 428 22.59 18.52 7.43
CA GLY A 428 22.66 19.78 6.69
C GLY A 428 21.28 20.27 6.23
N MET A 429 20.45 19.37 5.69
CA MET A 429 19.08 19.67 5.30
C MET A 429 18.20 20.00 6.51
N SER A 430 18.35 19.30 7.63
CA SER A 430 17.63 19.60 8.87
C SER A 430 17.99 20.99 9.41
N ALA A 431 19.27 21.37 9.35
CA ALA A 431 19.72 22.71 9.72
C ALA A 431 19.16 23.80 8.80
N ALA A 432 18.83 23.47 7.54
CA ALA A 432 18.15 24.34 6.59
C ALA A 432 16.62 24.37 6.77
N GLY A 433 16.06 23.68 7.76
CA GLY A 433 14.62 23.69 8.05
C GLY A 433 13.82 22.63 7.30
N CYS A 434 14.46 21.55 6.84
CA CYS A 434 13.76 20.42 6.22
C CYS A 434 12.71 19.80 7.16
N GLU A 435 11.47 19.74 6.69
CA GLU A 435 10.38 18.97 7.29
C GLU A 435 10.36 17.56 6.70
N TRP A 436 10.63 16.55 7.53
CA TRP A 436 10.87 15.19 7.08
C TRP A 436 9.62 14.32 7.05
N THR A 437 9.44 13.56 5.97
CA THR A 437 8.59 12.35 5.94
C THR A 437 9.46 11.11 5.68
N ALA A 438 8.87 9.93 5.57
CA ALA A 438 9.61 8.70 5.26
C ALA A 438 8.98 7.89 4.13
N SER A 439 9.84 7.28 3.32
CA SER A 439 9.47 6.28 2.33
C SER A 439 10.33 5.04 2.53
N TRP A 440 9.71 3.89 2.82
CA TRP A 440 10.42 2.62 3.01
C TRP A 440 11.59 2.68 4.02
N GLY A 441 11.35 3.41 5.11
CA GLY A 441 12.29 3.63 6.21
C GLY A 441 13.34 4.73 5.96
N LEU A 442 13.41 5.31 4.76
CA LEU A 442 14.29 6.43 4.43
C LEU A 442 13.60 7.76 4.67
N GLU A 443 14.24 8.64 5.44
CA GLU A 443 13.82 10.03 5.62
C GLU A 443 13.98 10.80 4.29
N ILE A 444 12.91 11.46 3.84
CA ILE A 444 12.88 12.26 2.60
C ILE A 444 12.35 13.68 2.87
N PRO A 445 12.86 14.73 2.20
CA PRO A 445 12.38 16.09 2.40
C PRO A 445 10.95 16.29 1.91
N THR A 446 10.04 16.71 2.79
CA THR A 446 8.67 17.05 2.40
C THR A 446 8.63 18.45 1.76
N TYR A 447 9.22 19.41 2.47
CA TYR A 447 9.48 20.81 2.11
C TYR A 447 10.47 21.39 3.15
N PHE A 448 10.92 22.63 2.97
CA PHE A 448 11.84 23.37 3.83
C PHE A 448 11.12 24.60 4.38
N ALA A 449 11.07 24.72 5.71
CA ALA A 449 10.35 25.78 6.40
C ALA A 449 11.25 26.55 7.37
N PRO A 450 10.86 27.77 7.77
CA PRO A 450 11.55 28.50 8.82
C PRO A 450 11.67 27.68 10.10
N MET A 451 12.80 27.81 10.80
CA MET A 451 13.05 27.03 12.01
C MET A 451 11.95 27.26 13.06
N GLY A 452 11.42 26.17 13.63
CA GLY A 452 10.31 26.20 14.59
C GLY A 452 8.92 26.25 13.95
N PHE A 453 8.80 26.23 12.62
CA PHE A 453 7.53 26.05 11.93
C PHE A 453 6.85 24.74 12.39
N ARG A 454 5.51 24.79 12.48
CA ARG A 454 4.69 23.62 12.76
C ARG A 454 3.51 23.63 11.82
N GLU A 455 3.37 22.56 11.05
CA GLU A 455 2.24 22.40 10.18
C GLU A 455 0.98 22.04 10.98
N ASN A 456 -0.15 22.67 10.68
CA ASN A 456 -1.42 22.26 11.26
C ASN A 456 -1.98 21.04 10.51
N THR A 457 -2.45 20.03 11.23
CA THR A 457 -3.16 18.89 10.62
C THR A 457 -4.53 19.35 10.10
N THR A 458 -4.84 19.02 8.84
CA THR A 458 -6.09 19.46 8.20
C THR A 458 -6.43 18.57 7.00
N LEU A 459 -7.73 18.50 6.65
CA LEU A 459 -8.21 17.89 5.39
C LEU A 459 -8.06 18.84 4.19
N LYS A 460 -7.71 20.10 4.45
CA LYS A 460 -7.65 21.20 3.50
C LYS A 460 -6.20 21.62 3.26
N ARG A 461 -5.98 22.70 2.53
CA ARG A 461 -4.66 23.35 2.43
C ARG A 461 -4.20 23.77 3.84
N SER A 462 -2.99 23.35 4.23
CA SER A 462 -2.39 23.67 5.51
C SER A 462 -1.68 25.02 5.48
N ASN A 463 -1.18 25.47 6.63
CA ASN A 463 -0.28 26.63 6.72
C ASN A 463 1.08 26.44 6.03
N ALA A 464 1.37 25.26 5.44
CA ALA A 464 2.54 25.03 4.60
C ALA A 464 2.28 25.29 3.10
N PHE A 465 1.04 25.60 2.70
CA PHE A 465 0.66 25.77 1.28
C PHE A 465 1.55 26.80 0.56
N ASP A 466 1.73 27.99 1.14
CA ASP A 466 2.54 29.04 0.52
C ASP A 466 4.04 28.69 0.51
N ILE A 467 4.53 27.97 1.53
CA ILE A 467 5.93 27.49 1.61
C ILE A 467 6.22 26.54 0.43
N VAL A 468 5.35 25.55 0.24
CA VAL A 468 5.44 24.60 -0.88
C VAL A 468 5.30 25.33 -2.23
N GLY A 469 4.43 26.32 -2.30
CA GLY A 469 4.24 27.13 -3.50
C GLY A 469 5.48 27.94 -3.87
N ASP A 470 6.13 28.56 -2.88
CA ASP A 470 7.36 29.31 -3.08
C ASP A 470 8.50 28.39 -3.55
N GLU A 471 8.64 27.19 -2.99
CA GLU A 471 9.60 26.19 -3.49
C GLU A 471 9.35 25.83 -4.96
N ALA A 472 8.10 25.53 -5.32
CA ALA A 472 7.74 25.18 -6.70
C ALA A 472 8.04 26.34 -7.67
N LEU A 473 7.64 27.56 -7.29
CA LEU A 473 7.91 28.76 -8.08
C LEU A 473 9.40 29.09 -8.15
N GLN A 474 10.19 28.77 -7.12
CA GLN A 474 11.63 28.97 -7.12
C GLN A 474 12.32 28.14 -8.21
N VAL A 475 11.88 26.90 -8.44
CA VAL A 475 12.36 26.07 -9.55
C VAL A 475 12.09 26.75 -10.90
N ARG A 476 10.92 27.34 -11.08
CA ARG A 476 10.52 28.05 -12.32
C ARG A 476 11.29 29.36 -12.51
N ARG A 477 11.55 30.09 -11.43
CA ARG A 477 12.22 31.41 -11.44
C ARG A 477 13.73 31.29 -11.63
N ALA A 478 14.36 30.28 -11.02
CA ALA A 478 15.81 30.20 -10.89
C ALA A 478 16.33 28.75 -10.91
N ALA A 479 16.38 28.10 -9.74
CA ALA A 479 16.80 26.71 -9.60
C ALA A 479 16.35 26.10 -8.27
N GLY A 480 16.09 24.80 -8.26
CA GLY A 480 15.84 23.98 -7.09
C GLY A 480 16.79 22.78 -7.01
N LEU A 481 17.02 22.33 -5.78
CA LEU A 481 17.82 21.17 -5.42
C LEU A 481 16.93 20.17 -4.68
N VAL A 482 16.63 19.02 -5.32
CA VAL A 482 15.82 17.95 -4.73
C VAL A 482 16.73 16.79 -4.33
N ASP A 483 16.60 16.29 -3.11
CA ASP A 483 17.25 15.04 -2.70
C ASP A 483 16.65 13.84 -3.45
N ILE A 484 17.46 13.16 -4.27
CA ILE A 484 17.04 11.97 -5.04
C ILE A 484 17.46 10.66 -4.37
N SER A 485 17.80 10.68 -3.08
CA SER A 485 18.06 9.45 -2.30
C SER A 485 16.93 8.42 -2.43
N ALA A 486 15.68 8.89 -2.55
CA ALA A 486 14.49 8.05 -2.68
C ALA A 486 14.23 7.50 -4.10
N TYR A 487 15.24 7.51 -4.97
CA TYR A 487 15.23 6.74 -6.21
C TYR A 487 15.92 5.41 -6.01
N SER A 488 15.27 4.31 -6.40
CA SER A 488 15.95 3.01 -6.49
C SER A 488 17.00 3.07 -7.60
N ARG A 489 18.14 2.38 -7.41
CA ARG A 489 19.21 2.28 -8.40
C ARG A 489 19.69 0.84 -8.48
N TYR A 490 19.61 0.22 -9.65
CA TYR A 490 20.07 -1.14 -9.88
C TYR A 490 21.16 -1.14 -10.94
N ALA A 491 22.39 -1.50 -10.59
CA ALA A 491 23.44 -1.74 -11.57
C ALA A 491 23.23 -3.10 -12.24
N VAL A 492 23.31 -3.13 -13.56
CA VAL A 492 23.20 -4.32 -14.39
C VAL A 492 24.45 -4.40 -15.27
N SER A 493 25.17 -5.52 -15.16
CA SER A 493 26.45 -5.71 -15.83
C SER A 493 26.66 -7.17 -16.25
N GLY A 494 27.71 -7.43 -17.02
CA GLY A 494 28.06 -8.75 -17.53
C GLY A 494 27.84 -8.90 -19.03
N PRO A 495 28.42 -9.96 -19.65
CA PRO A 495 28.40 -10.15 -21.10
C PRO A 495 26.99 -10.25 -21.70
N SER A 496 26.00 -10.70 -20.93
CA SER A 496 24.61 -10.87 -21.38
C SER A 496 23.70 -9.71 -20.98
N ALA A 497 24.20 -8.70 -20.25
CA ALA A 497 23.39 -7.63 -19.67
C ALA A 497 22.55 -6.88 -20.71
N GLN A 498 23.13 -6.54 -21.85
CA GLN A 498 22.41 -5.82 -22.90
C GLN A 498 21.26 -6.64 -23.50
N ALA A 499 21.48 -7.93 -23.78
CA ALA A 499 20.44 -8.80 -24.32
C ALA A 499 19.32 -9.02 -23.30
N TRP A 500 19.69 -9.20 -22.03
CA TRP A 500 18.75 -9.34 -20.93
C TRP A 500 17.89 -8.09 -20.74
N LEU A 501 18.50 -6.89 -20.71
CA LEU A 501 17.77 -5.63 -20.62
C LEU A 501 16.86 -5.39 -21.83
N ASP A 502 17.31 -5.75 -23.03
CA ASP A 502 16.48 -5.58 -24.24
C ASP A 502 15.26 -6.51 -24.23
N ARG A 503 15.36 -7.69 -23.61
CA ARG A 503 14.23 -8.60 -23.39
C ARG A 503 13.31 -8.13 -22.26
N LEU A 504 13.87 -7.65 -21.16
CA LEU A 504 13.13 -7.26 -19.96
C LEU A 504 12.29 -5.98 -20.16
N LEU A 505 12.88 -4.98 -20.82
CA LEU A 505 12.28 -3.66 -20.97
C LEU A 505 11.54 -3.56 -22.31
N ALA A 506 10.43 -2.82 -22.35
CA ALA A 506 9.65 -2.63 -23.58
C ALA A 506 10.21 -1.51 -24.48
N CYS A 507 11.11 -0.66 -23.99
CA CYS A 507 11.73 0.42 -24.76
C CYS A 507 12.90 -0.09 -25.62
N LYS A 508 13.31 0.68 -26.63
CA LYS A 508 14.62 0.47 -27.29
C LYS A 508 15.75 0.91 -26.35
N LEU A 509 16.76 0.07 -26.16
CA LEU A 509 17.88 0.43 -25.28
C LEU A 509 18.63 1.69 -25.75
N PRO A 510 19.02 2.58 -24.83
CA PRO A 510 19.81 3.76 -25.15
C PRO A 510 21.24 3.36 -25.56
N LYS A 511 21.87 4.21 -26.40
CA LYS A 511 23.30 4.09 -26.72
C LYS A 511 24.13 4.43 -25.48
N ALA A 512 25.42 4.08 -25.49
CA ALA A 512 26.35 4.51 -24.46
C ALA A 512 26.32 6.04 -24.29
N GLY A 513 26.30 6.51 -23.04
CA GLY A 513 26.16 7.91 -22.68
C GLY A 513 24.74 8.46 -22.80
N GLN A 514 23.71 7.61 -22.83
CA GLN A 514 22.30 8.01 -22.92
C GLN A 514 21.40 7.27 -21.94
N ALA A 515 20.28 7.90 -21.62
CA ALA A 515 19.19 7.37 -20.82
C ALA A 515 17.90 7.28 -21.64
N ARG A 516 16.94 6.47 -21.17
CA ARG A 516 15.58 6.40 -21.72
C ARG A 516 14.58 5.97 -20.65
N LEU A 517 13.35 6.47 -20.75
CA LEU A 517 12.21 5.87 -20.06
C LEU A 517 11.96 4.46 -20.59
N ALA A 518 11.75 3.53 -19.67
CA ALA A 518 11.76 2.11 -19.90
C ALA A 518 10.59 1.43 -19.18
N PRO A 519 9.40 1.41 -19.81
CA PRO A 519 8.30 0.60 -19.31
C PRO A 519 8.73 -0.86 -19.22
N MET A 520 8.45 -1.49 -18.09
CA MET A 520 8.64 -2.93 -17.87
C MET A 520 7.26 -3.56 -17.71
N LEU A 521 7.01 -4.70 -18.38
CA LEU A 521 5.68 -5.32 -18.44
C LEU A 521 5.72 -6.77 -17.97
N GLY A 522 4.58 -7.27 -17.49
CA GLY A 522 4.33 -8.70 -17.27
C GLY A 522 3.89 -9.40 -18.57
N PRO A 523 3.87 -10.75 -18.61
CA PRO A 523 3.41 -11.51 -19.78
C PRO A 523 1.98 -11.16 -20.21
N ASP A 524 1.15 -10.75 -19.25
CA ASP A 524 -0.22 -10.31 -19.49
C ASP A 524 -0.32 -8.88 -20.03
N GLY A 525 0.79 -8.13 -20.12
CA GLY A 525 0.89 -6.76 -20.61
C GLY A 525 0.65 -5.67 -19.56
N ARG A 526 0.43 -6.01 -18.28
CA ARG A 526 0.33 -5.03 -17.19
C ARG A 526 1.72 -4.52 -16.78
N LEU A 527 1.76 -3.34 -16.19
CA LEU A 527 3.01 -2.68 -15.81
C LEU A 527 3.71 -3.43 -14.66
N LYS A 528 5.02 -3.48 -14.72
CA LYS A 528 5.94 -3.97 -13.66
C LYS A 528 7.01 -2.95 -13.30
N GLY A 529 7.05 -1.81 -13.99
CA GLY A 529 7.90 -0.68 -13.65
C GLY A 529 7.80 0.46 -14.65
N ASP A 530 7.92 1.68 -14.15
CA ASP A 530 8.05 2.96 -14.88
C ASP A 530 9.50 3.46 -14.81
N LEU A 531 10.45 2.61 -15.21
CA LEU A 531 11.87 2.82 -14.93
C LEU A 531 12.51 3.81 -15.90
N THR A 532 13.70 4.28 -15.53
CA THR A 532 14.68 4.87 -16.46
C THR A 532 15.85 3.93 -16.61
N VAL A 533 16.17 3.52 -17.84
CA VAL A 533 17.42 2.82 -18.15
C VAL A 533 18.49 3.81 -18.56
N ILE A 534 19.65 3.74 -17.93
CA ILE A 534 20.81 4.60 -18.18
C ILE A 534 21.96 3.72 -18.63
N ASN A 535 22.52 3.98 -19.81
CA ASN A 535 23.68 3.27 -20.34
C ASN A 535 24.91 4.16 -20.18
N TRP A 536 25.75 3.86 -19.19
CA TRP A 536 26.96 4.64 -18.89
C TRP A 536 28.12 4.36 -19.86
N GLY A 537 27.98 3.35 -20.73
CA GLY A 537 29.05 2.84 -21.58
C GLY A 537 29.84 1.70 -20.92
N GLY A 538 30.69 1.03 -21.68
CA GLY A 538 31.53 -0.05 -21.17
C GLY A 538 30.79 -1.29 -20.64
N GLY A 539 29.51 -1.46 -20.99
CA GLY A 539 28.67 -2.56 -20.48
C GLY A 539 28.04 -2.30 -19.10
N ASP A 540 28.10 -1.05 -18.62
CA ASP A 540 27.52 -0.64 -17.33
C ASP A 540 26.18 0.08 -17.54
N TYR A 541 25.10 -0.53 -17.03
CA TYR A 541 23.75 -0.01 -17.11
C TYR A 541 23.17 0.18 -15.72
N TRP A 542 22.43 1.27 -15.52
CA TRP A 542 21.58 1.41 -14.34
C TRP A 542 20.11 1.40 -14.73
N LEU A 543 19.30 0.77 -13.89
CA LEU A 543 17.84 0.99 -13.85
C LEU A 543 17.53 1.88 -12.65
N MET A 544 16.80 2.96 -12.89
CA MET A 544 16.36 3.89 -11.84
C MET A 544 14.83 3.92 -11.76
N GLY A 545 14.29 4.05 -10.54
CA GLY A 545 12.85 3.97 -10.26
C GLY A 545 12.53 4.40 -8.83
N SER A 546 11.42 3.93 -8.27
CA SER A 546 10.99 4.28 -6.91
C SER A 546 11.66 3.42 -5.83
N TYR A 547 12.23 4.07 -4.81
CA TYR A 547 12.99 3.41 -3.72
C TYR A 547 12.18 2.38 -2.92
N TYR A 548 10.87 2.57 -2.74
CA TYR A 548 10.04 1.63 -1.98
C TYR A 548 9.71 0.33 -2.73
N LEU A 549 10.01 0.23 -4.03
CA LEU A 549 9.75 -0.95 -4.87
C LEU A 549 10.93 -1.92 -4.94
N ARG A 550 11.95 -1.75 -4.08
CA ARG A 550 13.22 -2.49 -4.19
C ARG A 550 13.05 -3.99 -4.13
N GLU A 551 12.31 -4.51 -3.16
CA GLU A 551 12.07 -5.95 -3.07
C GLU A 551 11.19 -6.45 -4.23
N PHE A 552 10.23 -5.65 -4.68
CA PHE A 552 9.36 -5.99 -5.80
C PHE A 552 10.14 -6.13 -7.11
N HIS A 553 10.96 -5.12 -7.44
CA HIS A 553 11.81 -5.15 -8.64
C HIS A 553 12.88 -6.23 -8.56
N MET A 554 13.56 -6.40 -7.42
CA MET A 554 14.58 -7.44 -7.30
C MET A 554 13.98 -8.84 -7.45
N ARG A 555 12.80 -9.10 -6.87
CA ARG A 555 12.06 -10.35 -7.10
C ARG A 555 11.73 -10.55 -8.58
N TRP A 556 11.33 -9.50 -9.28
CA TRP A 556 11.07 -9.54 -10.73
C TRP A 556 12.33 -9.84 -11.54
N PHE A 557 13.44 -9.14 -11.25
CA PHE A 557 14.71 -9.33 -11.94
C PHE A 557 15.26 -10.75 -11.74
N GLU A 558 15.21 -11.26 -10.50
CA GLU A 558 15.64 -12.62 -10.15
C GLU A 558 14.80 -13.68 -10.87
N SER A 559 13.48 -13.46 -11.03
CA SER A 559 12.62 -14.38 -11.80
C SER A 559 12.91 -14.40 -13.30
N HIS A 560 13.66 -13.42 -13.80
CA HIS A 560 14.12 -13.34 -15.20
C HIS A 560 15.63 -13.53 -15.33
N ALA A 561 16.31 -14.00 -14.27
CA ALA A 561 17.76 -14.12 -14.27
C ALA A 561 18.28 -14.93 -15.47
N ALA A 562 19.42 -14.53 -16.01
CA ALA A 562 20.06 -15.17 -17.14
C ALA A 562 21.57 -15.28 -16.89
N ASP A 563 22.19 -16.33 -17.44
CA ASP A 563 23.63 -16.54 -17.33
C ASP A 563 24.42 -15.37 -17.91
N GLY A 564 25.46 -14.95 -17.17
CA GLY A 564 26.30 -13.81 -17.57
C GLY A 564 25.67 -12.45 -17.33
N VAL A 565 24.64 -12.36 -16.48
CA VAL A 565 24.07 -11.09 -15.98
C VAL A 565 24.28 -11.00 -14.47
N ALA A 566 24.78 -9.86 -14.00
CA ALA A 566 24.88 -9.51 -12.59
C ALA A 566 24.05 -8.26 -12.31
N ILE A 567 23.25 -8.31 -11.24
CA ILE A 567 22.35 -7.24 -10.82
C ILE A 567 22.67 -6.88 -9.38
N THR A 568 22.88 -5.60 -9.09
CA THR A 568 23.20 -5.11 -7.75
C THR A 568 22.33 -3.90 -7.43
N ASP A 569 21.60 -3.99 -6.33
CA ASP A 569 20.87 -2.85 -5.77
C ASP A 569 21.85 -1.89 -5.10
N LEU A 570 22.02 -0.71 -5.70
CA LEU A 570 22.90 0.37 -5.26
C LEU A 570 22.16 1.42 -4.43
N SER A 571 20.86 1.26 -4.16
CA SER A 571 20.01 2.35 -3.67
C SER A 571 20.46 2.91 -2.31
N ASP A 572 21.07 2.10 -1.44
CA ASP A 572 21.61 2.56 -0.15
C ASP A 572 23.11 2.93 -0.22
N ALA A 573 23.79 2.57 -1.32
CA ALA A 573 25.20 2.91 -1.54
C ALA A 573 25.38 4.24 -2.28
N MET A 574 24.36 4.64 -3.05
CA MET A 574 24.35 5.81 -3.90
C MET A 574 23.22 6.76 -3.52
N SER A 575 23.54 8.05 -3.47
CA SER A 575 22.64 9.16 -3.18
C SER A 575 22.76 10.20 -4.29
N GLY A 576 22.12 11.36 -4.16
CA GLY A 576 22.37 12.47 -5.05
C GLY A 576 21.35 13.58 -4.96
N PHE A 577 21.49 14.55 -5.86
CA PHE A 577 20.50 15.60 -6.04
C PHE A 577 20.05 15.73 -7.49
N LEU A 578 18.79 16.08 -7.69
CA LEU A 578 18.31 16.70 -8.92
C LEU A 578 18.51 18.21 -8.79
N LEU A 579 19.41 18.76 -9.60
CA LEU A 579 19.57 20.20 -9.80
C LEU A 579 18.71 20.61 -11.01
N THR A 580 17.68 21.43 -10.82
CA THR A 580 16.71 21.72 -11.88
C THR A 580 16.22 23.18 -11.87
N GLY A 581 15.86 23.72 -13.03
CA GLY A 581 15.43 25.11 -13.24
C GLY A 581 16.28 25.83 -14.29
N PRO A 582 15.89 27.04 -14.71
CA PRO A 582 16.59 27.81 -15.75
C PRO A 582 18.09 28.04 -15.50
N ASN A 583 18.51 28.16 -14.23
CA ASN A 583 19.92 28.38 -13.86
C ASN A 583 20.70 27.08 -13.58
N ALA A 584 20.07 25.90 -13.65
CA ALA A 584 20.69 24.62 -13.30
C ALA A 584 22.02 24.36 -14.04
N ARG A 585 22.08 24.65 -15.34
CA ARG A 585 23.31 24.44 -16.13
C ARG A 585 24.42 25.39 -15.70
N LYS A 586 24.13 26.67 -15.48
CA LYS A 586 25.12 27.65 -15.03
C LYS A 586 25.73 27.26 -13.68
N ILE A 587 24.91 26.74 -12.77
CA ILE A 587 25.37 26.23 -11.47
C ILE A 587 26.31 25.03 -11.70
N LEU A 588 25.89 24.05 -12.51
CA LEU A 588 26.72 22.88 -12.80
C LEU A 588 28.06 23.29 -13.46
N GLU A 589 28.04 24.20 -14.43
CA GLU A 589 29.23 24.74 -15.11
C GLU A 589 30.25 25.36 -14.13
N ARG A 590 29.79 26.00 -13.05
CA ARG A 590 30.68 26.56 -12.02
C ARG A 590 31.35 25.50 -11.15
N THR A 591 30.77 24.31 -11.08
CA THR A 591 31.26 23.22 -10.23
C THR A 591 32.13 22.21 -10.96
N THR A 592 32.21 22.26 -12.29
CA THR A 592 32.98 21.28 -13.06
C THR A 592 33.85 21.93 -14.11
N HIS A 593 35.01 21.33 -14.37
CA HIS A 593 35.90 21.73 -15.46
C HIS A 593 35.51 21.08 -16.80
N GLN A 594 34.58 20.11 -16.78
CA GLN A 594 34.15 19.35 -17.95
C GLN A 594 33.02 20.09 -18.70
N ASP A 595 32.95 19.92 -20.02
CA ASP A 595 31.90 20.55 -20.84
C ASP A 595 30.52 19.94 -20.54
N VAL A 596 29.65 20.73 -19.94
CA VAL A 596 28.24 20.39 -19.67
C VAL A 596 27.29 21.25 -20.50
N SER A 597 27.73 21.80 -21.64
CA SER A 597 26.87 22.54 -22.57
C SER A 597 25.76 21.66 -23.17
N GLY A 598 24.73 22.28 -23.74
CA GLY A 598 23.64 21.54 -24.40
C GLY A 598 24.11 20.63 -25.55
N LYS A 599 25.28 20.91 -26.14
CA LYS A 599 25.89 20.09 -27.19
C LYS A 599 26.62 18.87 -26.62
N ALA A 600 27.37 19.05 -25.53
CA ALA A 600 28.13 17.97 -24.89
C ALA A 600 27.25 17.05 -24.05
N LEU A 601 26.28 17.62 -23.34
CA LEU A 601 25.30 16.91 -22.52
C LEU A 601 23.87 17.27 -22.98
N PRO A 602 23.43 16.75 -24.15
CA PRO A 602 22.07 16.97 -24.67
C PRO A 602 21.01 16.28 -23.79
N PHE A 603 19.74 16.59 -23.99
CA PHE A 603 18.64 15.98 -23.24
C PHE A 603 18.71 14.45 -23.29
N MET A 604 18.55 13.79 -22.13
CA MET A 604 18.74 12.35 -21.92
C MET A 604 20.17 11.83 -22.11
N ALA A 605 21.20 12.68 -22.21
CA ALA A 605 22.59 12.24 -22.16
C ALA A 605 23.07 12.06 -20.71
N CYS A 606 24.07 11.20 -20.52
CA CYS A 606 24.66 10.92 -19.22
C CYS A 606 26.17 10.68 -19.31
N GLY A 607 26.88 10.85 -18.20
CA GLY A 607 28.32 10.61 -18.11
C GLY A 607 28.87 10.73 -16.69
N ALA A 608 30.19 10.55 -16.57
CA ALA A 608 30.91 10.77 -15.31
C ALA A 608 31.56 12.16 -15.30
N PHE A 609 31.36 12.89 -14.21
CA PHE A 609 31.81 14.28 -14.05
C PHE A 609 32.43 14.51 -12.68
N ASP A 610 33.45 15.35 -12.61
CA ASP A 610 33.96 15.89 -11.35
C ASP A 610 33.16 17.16 -11.01
N VAL A 611 32.32 17.07 -9.99
CA VAL A 611 31.48 18.16 -9.46
C VAL A 611 32.08 18.60 -8.14
N GLY A 612 32.86 19.67 -8.17
CA GLY A 612 33.77 20.04 -7.09
C GLY A 612 34.75 18.90 -6.82
N MET A 613 34.74 18.38 -5.59
CA MET A 613 35.54 17.22 -5.19
C MET A 613 34.80 15.87 -5.39
N VAL A 614 33.57 15.89 -5.90
CA VAL A 614 32.71 14.71 -6.02
C VAL A 614 32.83 14.10 -7.41
N ARG A 615 33.29 12.85 -7.50
CA ARG A 615 33.18 12.04 -8.72
C ARG A 615 31.73 11.56 -8.87
N ALA A 616 30.96 12.24 -9.71
CA ALA A 616 29.53 12.04 -9.87
C ALA A 616 29.16 11.34 -11.19
N ARG A 617 28.03 10.63 -11.15
CA ARG A 617 27.30 10.13 -12.32
C ARG A 617 26.18 11.11 -12.62
N VAL A 618 26.26 11.82 -13.74
CA VAL A 618 25.31 12.88 -14.10
C VAL A 618 24.50 12.43 -15.29
N ALA A 619 23.17 12.51 -15.16
CA ALA A 619 22.24 12.30 -16.26
C ALA A 619 21.36 13.54 -16.42
N ARG A 620 21.15 13.98 -17.68
CA ARG A 620 20.33 15.16 -17.98
C ARG A 620 18.87 14.76 -18.21
N LEU A 621 18.10 14.78 -17.14
CA LEU A 621 16.65 14.59 -17.10
C LEU A 621 16.08 15.26 -15.85
N SER A 622 14.77 15.52 -15.84
CA SER A 622 14.09 16.14 -14.70
C SER A 622 12.61 15.78 -14.70
N ILE A 623 12.11 15.30 -13.56
CA ILE A 623 10.67 15.10 -13.34
C ILE A 623 9.94 16.41 -13.03
N ALA A 624 10.66 17.48 -12.67
CA ALA A 624 10.09 18.80 -12.40
C ALA A 624 9.64 19.54 -13.68
N GLY A 625 9.94 19.02 -14.87
CA GLY A 625 9.54 19.63 -16.14
C GLY A 625 10.39 20.80 -16.62
N GLU A 626 11.54 21.02 -15.98
CA GLU A 626 12.53 22.07 -16.30
C GLU A 626 13.84 21.45 -16.80
N LEU A 627 14.76 22.28 -17.29
CA LEU A 627 16.15 21.85 -17.43
C LEU A 627 16.63 21.25 -16.11
N GLY A 628 17.30 20.10 -16.14
CA GLY A 628 17.81 19.50 -14.92
C GLY A 628 18.79 18.36 -15.13
N PHE A 629 19.51 18.08 -14.03
CA PHE A 629 20.58 17.10 -13.95
C PHE A 629 20.40 16.28 -12.68
N GLU A 630 20.21 14.98 -12.82
CA GLU A 630 20.30 14.03 -11.73
C GLU A 630 21.78 13.70 -11.51
N ILE A 631 22.32 14.14 -10.37
CA ILE A 631 23.73 14.04 -10.00
C ILE A 631 23.85 13.01 -8.89
N SER A 632 24.20 11.77 -9.25
CA SER A 632 24.37 10.67 -8.31
C SER A 632 25.82 10.55 -7.82
N CYS A 633 26.01 10.33 -6.52
CA CYS A 633 27.31 10.13 -5.88
C CYS A 633 27.23 9.02 -4.82
N SER A 634 28.39 8.62 -4.28
CA SER A 634 28.42 7.74 -3.09
C SER A 634 27.73 8.45 -1.92
N VAL A 635 27.02 7.69 -1.09
CA VAL A 635 26.32 8.23 0.09
C VAL A 635 27.25 9.03 1.02
N ALA A 636 28.52 8.66 1.10
CA ALA A 636 29.53 9.39 1.90
C ALA A 636 29.86 10.80 1.37
N MET A 637 29.64 11.04 0.06
CA MET A 637 29.89 12.33 -0.58
C MET A 637 28.61 13.18 -0.70
N HIS A 638 27.49 12.73 -0.14
CA HIS A 638 26.20 13.39 -0.32
C HIS A 638 26.18 14.81 0.28
N ALA A 639 26.66 14.96 1.52
CA ALA A 639 26.77 16.28 2.17
C ALA A 639 27.72 17.22 1.41
N THR A 640 28.88 16.72 0.98
CA THR A 640 29.85 17.49 0.18
C THR A 640 29.25 17.94 -1.15
N LEU A 641 28.48 17.08 -1.82
CA LEU A 641 27.78 17.45 -3.06
C LEU A 641 26.77 18.57 -2.81
N ARG A 642 25.98 18.46 -1.74
CA ARG A 642 25.00 19.49 -1.34
C ARG A 642 25.68 20.84 -1.16
N GLU A 643 26.72 20.89 -0.32
CA GLU A 643 27.45 22.11 -0.01
C GLU A 643 28.09 22.73 -1.26
N THR A 644 28.67 21.89 -2.13
CA THR A 644 29.27 22.32 -3.40
C THR A 644 28.25 23.00 -4.31
N LEU A 645 27.07 22.39 -4.48
CA LEU A 645 26.02 22.92 -5.34
C LEU A 645 25.40 24.19 -4.77
N LEU A 646 25.12 24.22 -3.47
CA LEU A 646 24.57 25.40 -2.78
C LEU A 646 25.52 26.60 -2.87
N ALA A 647 26.82 26.40 -2.61
CA ALA A 647 27.81 27.47 -2.72
C ALA A 647 27.91 28.01 -4.16
N ALA A 648 27.88 27.14 -5.17
CA ALA A 648 27.96 27.57 -6.56
C ALA A 648 26.68 28.28 -7.08
N GLY A 649 25.55 28.06 -6.41
CA GLY A 649 24.24 28.58 -6.78
C GLY A 649 23.72 29.73 -5.93
N GLU A 650 24.47 30.22 -4.95
CA GLU A 650 24.06 31.25 -3.98
C GLU A 650 23.52 32.52 -4.66
N ASP A 651 24.29 33.11 -5.58
CA ASP A 651 23.91 34.28 -6.39
C ASP A 651 23.00 33.95 -7.59
N LEU A 652 22.76 32.66 -7.84
CA LEU A 652 21.90 32.17 -8.94
C LEU A 652 20.50 31.76 -8.46
N GLY A 653 20.21 31.93 -7.17
CA GLY A 653 18.91 31.62 -6.58
C GLY A 653 18.65 30.12 -6.46
N LEU A 654 19.67 29.31 -6.20
CA LEU A 654 19.45 27.89 -5.88
C LEU A 654 18.82 27.77 -4.49
N ALA A 655 17.69 27.08 -4.41
CA ALA A 655 17.07 26.70 -3.14
C ALA A 655 16.91 25.19 -3.04
N GLU A 656 16.92 24.66 -1.83
CA GLU A 656 16.48 23.28 -1.60
C GLU A 656 14.97 23.22 -1.66
N ILE A 657 14.44 22.14 -2.26
CA ILE A 657 13.00 21.94 -2.38
C ILE A 657 12.61 20.51 -2.03
N GLY A 658 11.40 20.33 -1.50
CA GLY A 658 10.88 19.04 -1.08
C GLY A 658 10.01 18.33 -2.12
N TYR A 659 9.56 17.12 -1.76
CA TYR A 659 8.73 16.29 -2.63
C TYR A 659 7.31 16.85 -2.82
N TYR A 660 6.81 17.72 -1.95
CA TYR A 660 5.51 18.38 -2.17
C TYR A 660 5.58 19.38 -3.32
N ALA A 661 6.63 20.20 -3.38
CA ALA A 661 6.87 21.08 -4.52
C ALA A 661 7.09 20.25 -5.80
N LEU A 662 7.87 19.16 -5.72
CA LEU A 662 8.07 18.26 -6.85
C LEU A 662 6.76 17.65 -7.38
N ASN A 663 5.84 17.25 -6.47
CA ASN A 663 4.52 16.76 -6.85
C ASN A 663 3.69 17.83 -7.57
N ALA A 664 3.73 19.09 -7.13
CA ALA A 664 3.07 20.17 -7.86
C ALA A 664 3.66 20.36 -9.26
N LEU A 665 4.99 20.40 -9.37
CA LEU A 665 5.70 20.62 -10.63
C LEU A 665 5.45 19.52 -11.66
N ARG A 666 5.40 18.24 -11.22
CA ARG A 666 5.14 17.10 -12.12
C ARG A 666 3.69 17.03 -12.57
N LEU A 667 2.73 17.45 -11.73
CA LEU A 667 1.31 17.50 -12.11
C LEU A 667 1.08 18.50 -13.24
N GLU A 668 1.75 19.66 -13.21
CA GLU A 668 1.70 20.65 -14.29
C GLU A 668 2.30 20.15 -15.62
N LYS A 669 3.06 19.05 -15.58
CA LYS A 669 3.57 18.34 -16.76
C LYS A 669 2.74 17.12 -17.14
N SER A 670 1.74 16.77 -16.35
CA SER A 670 0.99 15.51 -16.47
C SER A 670 1.89 14.27 -16.45
N PHE A 671 2.95 14.32 -15.63
CA PHE A 671 3.82 13.17 -15.42
C PHE A 671 3.22 12.25 -14.35
N GLY A 672 2.99 11.00 -14.71
CA GLY A 672 2.52 9.97 -13.79
C GLY A 672 3.63 9.47 -12.85
N ILE A 673 3.24 8.84 -11.75
CA ILE A 673 4.15 8.15 -10.83
C ILE A 673 3.62 6.75 -10.45
N TRP A 674 4.52 5.88 -10.01
CA TRP A 674 4.15 4.56 -9.49
C TRP A 674 3.26 4.64 -8.22
N SER A 675 2.38 3.65 -8.06
CA SER A 675 1.29 3.56 -7.08
C SER A 675 0.18 4.60 -7.26
N ARG A 676 0.20 5.38 -8.34
CA ARG A 676 -0.86 6.34 -8.70
C ARG A 676 -1.32 6.12 -10.14
N GLU A 677 -0.70 6.80 -11.10
CA GLU A 677 -0.98 6.63 -12.53
C GLU A 677 -0.42 5.32 -13.07
N PHE A 678 0.63 4.79 -12.44
CA PHE A 678 1.25 3.52 -12.83
C PHE A 678 1.14 2.53 -11.67
N THR A 679 0.56 1.36 -11.92
CA THR A 679 0.51 0.27 -10.95
C THR A 679 0.52 -1.07 -11.70
N GLN A 680 0.69 -2.16 -10.97
CA GLN A 680 0.59 -3.50 -11.56
C GLN A 680 -0.82 -3.89 -12.01
N GLY A 681 -1.84 -3.08 -11.70
CA GLY A 681 -3.20 -3.22 -12.20
C GLY A 681 -3.41 -2.64 -13.60
N TYR A 682 -2.55 -1.73 -14.05
CA TYR A 682 -2.76 -0.97 -15.29
C TYR A 682 -1.86 -1.43 -16.43
N ARG A 683 -2.29 -1.11 -17.63
CA ARG A 683 -1.58 -1.37 -18.88
C ARG A 683 -1.05 -0.08 -19.51
N PRO A 684 0.01 -0.14 -20.33
CA PRO A 684 0.65 1.04 -20.90
C PRO A 684 -0.28 1.94 -21.73
N GLY A 685 -1.24 1.37 -22.46
CA GLY A 685 -2.18 2.16 -23.26
C GLY A 685 -3.12 3.02 -22.40
N GLN A 686 -3.48 2.54 -21.21
CA GLN A 686 -4.33 3.29 -20.28
C GLN A 686 -3.60 4.48 -19.68
N THR A 687 -2.29 4.34 -19.44
CA THR A 687 -1.48 5.30 -18.70
C THR A 687 -0.67 6.25 -19.59
N GLY A 688 -0.67 6.01 -20.90
CA GLY A 688 0.13 6.74 -21.87
C GLY A 688 1.63 6.39 -21.86
N LEU A 689 2.03 5.31 -21.17
CA LEU A 689 3.40 4.77 -21.22
C LEU A 689 3.68 3.98 -22.51
N ASP A 690 2.63 3.60 -23.24
CA ASP A 690 2.72 2.95 -24.55
C ASP A 690 3.57 3.74 -25.56
N ARG A 691 3.59 5.08 -25.46
CA ARG A 691 4.44 5.95 -26.30
C ARG A 691 5.94 5.66 -26.18
N PHE A 692 6.37 5.03 -25.08
CA PHE A 692 7.77 4.67 -24.84
C PHE A 692 8.10 3.22 -25.22
N ILE A 693 7.09 2.44 -25.63
CA ILE A 693 7.25 1.06 -26.08
C ILE A 693 7.76 1.05 -27.53
N ALA A 694 8.83 0.30 -27.78
CA ALA A 694 9.35 0.06 -29.11
C ALA A 694 8.65 -1.15 -29.74
N PHE A 695 7.41 -0.97 -30.20
CA PHE A 695 6.60 -2.06 -30.79
C PHE A 695 7.23 -2.73 -32.03
N ASP A 696 8.13 -2.03 -32.70
CA ASP A 696 8.89 -2.47 -33.87
C ASP A 696 10.15 -3.27 -33.51
N LYS A 697 10.52 -3.36 -32.22
CA LYS A 697 11.67 -4.16 -31.79
C LYS A 697 11.34 -5.65 -31.71
N GLY A 698 12.39 -6.44 -31.46
CA GLY A 698 12.30 -7.88 -31.20
C GLY A 698 11.44 -8.24 -29.99
N ASP A 699 11.59 -9.46 -29.50
CA ASP A 699 10.75 -9.96 -28.41
C ASP A 699 11.11 -9.29 -27.05
N PHE A 700 10.09 -8.81 -26.32
CA PHE A 700 10.21 -8.27 -24.95
C PHE A 700 9.04 -8.75 -24.07
N VAL A 701 9.23 -8.83 -22.75
CA VAL A 701 8.20 -9.39 -21.85
C VAL A 701 6.90 -8.61 -22.02
N GLY A 702 5.79 -9.32 -22.25
CA GLY A 702 4.47 -8.71 -22.47
C GLY A 702 4.20 -8.17 -23.88
N ARG A 703 5.12 -8.32 -24.84
CA ARG A 703 4.98 -7.80 -26.21
C ARG A 703 3.65 -8.14 -26.89
N GLU A 704 3.27 -9.42 -26.88
CA GLU A 704 2.04 -9.85 -27.56
C GLU A 704 0.78 -9.24 -26.92
N ALA A 705 0.77 -9.09 -25.59
CA ALA A 705 -0.33 -8.44 -24.90
C ALA A 705 -0.38 -6.93 -25.21
N ALA A 706 0.77 -6.25 -25.23
CA ALA A 706 0.86 -4.84 -25.59
C ALA A 706 0.43 -4.58 -27.05
N LEU A 707 0.77 -5.49 -27.98
CA LEU A 707 0.31 -5.41 -29.37
C LEU A 707 -1.20 -5.62 -29.53
N ARG A 708 -1.79 -6.52 -28.73
CA ARG A 708 -3.24 -6.71 -28.69
C ARG A 708 -3.95 -5.47 -28.16
N GLU A 709 -3.47 -4.91 -27.07
CA GLU A 709 -3.99 -3.64 -26.51
C GLU A 709 -3.91 -2.52 -27.55
N ARG A 710 -2.75 -2.30 -28.17
CA ARG A 710 -2.57 -1.25 -29.18
C ARG A 710 -3.56 -1.35 -30.35
N LYS A 711 -3.94 -2.58 -30.74
CA LYS A 711 -4.92 -2.82 -31.81
C LYS A 711 -6.37 -2.69 -31.32
N GLY A 712 -6.65 -3.11 -30.09
CA GLY A 712 -7.99 -3.18 -29.52
C GLY A 712 -8.47 -1.86 -28.89
N GLY A 713 -7.55 -0.94 -28.60
CA GLY A 713 -7.85 0.26 -27.81
C GLY A 713 -7.93 -0.05 -26.31
N VAL A 714 -8.25 0.97 -25.53
CA VAL A 714 -8.40 0.88 -24.08
C VAL A 714 -9.78 1.38 -23.66
N SER A 715 -10.32 0.83 -22.58
CA SER A 715 -11.61 1.27 -22.03
C SER A 715 -11.49 2.54 -21.18
N GLN A 716 -10.29 2.84 -20.69
CA GLN A 716 -10.00 3.99 -19.85
C GLN A 716 -8.65 4.60 -20.22
N ARG A 717 -8.53 5.92 -20.08
CA ARG A 717 -7.33 6.71 -20.37
C ARG A 717 -7.00 7.65 -19.21
N THR A 718 -5.71 7.86 -18.97
CA THR A 718 -5.25 8.93 -18.08
C THR A 718 -5.43 10.29 -18.73
N VAL A 719 -6.08 11.21 -18.03
CA VAL A 719 -6.31 12.60 -18.44
C VAL A 719 -5.81 13.60 -17.40
N THR A 720 -5.72 14.87 -17.78
CA THR A 720 -5.45 15.98 -16.86
C THR A 720 -6.72 16.77 -16.64
N LEU A 721 -7.04 17.09 -15.39
CA LEU A 721 -8.22 17.85 -14.99
C LEU A 721 -7.81 19.20 -14.41
N GLU A 722 -8.55 20.25 -14.76
CA GLU A 722 -8.67 21.47 -13.95
C GLU A 722 -9.90 21.32 -13.06
N ILE A 723 -9.77 21.59 -11.76
CA ILE A 723 -10.85 21.48 -10.79
C ILE A 723 -11.14 22.86 -10.20
N ASP A 724 -12.42 23.25 -10.14
CA ASP A 724 -12.87 24.47 -9.46
C ASP A 724 -12.91 24.23 -7.94
N ALA A 725 -11.73 24.03 -7.37
CA ALA A 725 -11.54 23.75 -5.96
C ALA A 725 -11.39 25.04 -5.14
N LEU A 726 -11.92 25.04 -3.91
CA LEU A 726 -11.89 26.23 -3.03
C LEU A 726 -10.60 26.29 -2.19
N ASP A 727 -10.56 25.48 -1.13
CA ASP A 727 -9.55 25.51 -0.07
C ASP A 727 -8.89 24.16 0.18
N ALA A 728 -9.23 23.15 -0.62
CA ALA A 728 -8.67 21.81 -0.62
C ALA A 728 -8.46 21.35 -2.06
N ASP A 729 -7.59 20.38 -2.28
CA ASP A 729 -7.27 19.84 -3.61
C ASP A 729 -7.50 18.33 -3.62
N ALA A 730 -7.65 17.76 -4.81
CA ALA A 730 -7.78 16.30 -4.95
C ALA A 730 -6.46 15.62 -4.54
N SER A 731 -6.54 14.36 -4.12
CA SER A 731 -5.42 13.62 -3.56
C SER A 731 -5.29 12.21 -4.12
N GLY A 732 -6.40 11.58 -4.56
CA GLY A 732 -6.47 10.24 -5.11
C GLY A 732 -7.74 9.51 -4.71
N PHE A 733 -8.23 8.66 -5.62
CA PHE A 733 -9.45 7.85 -5.56
C PHE A 733 -10.77 8.62 -5.46
N GLU A 734 -10.78 9.95 -5.50
CA GLU A 734 -12.04 10.70 -5.53
C GLU A 734 -12.82 10.36 -6.82
N PRO A 735 -14.14 10.07 -6.73
CA PRO A 735 -14.93 9.64 -7.88
C PRO A 735 -15.16 10.79 -8.84
N ILE A 736 -15.18 10.45 -10.13
CA ILE A 736 -15.44 11.38 -11.23
C ILE A 736 -16.78 11.04 -11.85
N TRP A 737 -17.61 12.06 -12.03
CA TRP A 737 -18.96 11.92 -12.56
C TRP A 737 -19.16 12.73 -13.84
N ARG A 738 -20.03 12.20 -14.70
CA ARG A 738 -20.56 12.86 -15.89
C ARG A 738 -22.03 12.51 -16.00
N ASP A 739 -22.90 13.53 -16.00
CA ASP A 739 -24.35 13.36 -16.12
C ASP A 739 -24.95 12.34 -15.12
N GLY A 740 -24.44 12.34 -13.88
CA GLY A 740 -24.87 11.42 -12.81
C GLY A 740 -24.31 10.00 -12.91
N ARG A 741 -23.54 9.68 -13.95
CA ARG A 741 -22.82 8.41 -14.10
C ARG A 741 -21.38 8.55 -13.63
N ARG A 742 -20.89 7.59 -12.84
CA ARG A 742 -19.46 7.50 -12.50
C ARG A 742 -18.68 7.10 -13.76
N VAL A 743 -17.67 7.88 -14.12
CA VAL A 743 -16.85 7.68 -15.33
C VAL A 743 -15.37 7.47 -15.03
N GLY A 744 -14.95 7.51 -13.77
CA GLY A 744 -13.54 7.35 -13.42
C GLY A 744 -13.25 7.77 -11.99
N PHE A 745 -11.97 7.97 -11.71
CA PHE A 745 -11.48 8.45 -10.42
C PHE A 745 -10.16 9.23 -10.60
N VAL A 746 -9.89 10.13 -9.64
CA VAL A 746 -8.61 10.84 -9.57
C VAL A 746 -7.51 9.85 -9.17
N THR A 747 -6.36 9.86 -9.85
CA THR A 747 -5.18 9.07 -9.46
C THR A 747 -4.23 9.88 -8.60
N SER A 748 -4.03 11.15 -8.94
CA SER A 748 -3.23 12.12 -8.19
C SER A 748 -3.83 13.52 -8.29
N GLY A 749 -3.64 14.35 -7.29
CA GLY A 749 -4.00 15.77 -7.37
C GLY A 749 -3.13 16.68 -6.51
N GLY A 750 -3.37 17.97 -6.67
CA GLY A 750 -2.69 19.04 -5.95
C GLY A 750 -2.92 20.39 -6.60
N PHE A 751 -2.21 21.41 -6.12
CA PHE A 751 -2.26 22.74 -6.70
C PHE A 751 -1.07 22.98 -7.64
N GLY A 752 -1.35 23.40 -8.87
CA GLY A 752 -0.35 23.87 -9.83
C GLY A 752 -0.03 25.33 -9.57
N TYR A 753 1.04 25.60 -8.81
CA TYR A 753 1.42 26.96 -8.41
C TYR A 753 1.84 27.87 -9.56
N THR A 754 2.39 27.32 -10.64
CA THR A 754 2.78 28.10 -11.82
C THR A 754 1.55 28.58 -12.59
N ILE A 755 0.51 27.73 -12.67
CA ILE A 755 -0.72 28.05 -13.42
C ILE A 755 -1.84 28.62 -12.55
N GLY A 756 -1.70 28.56 -11.22
CA GLY A 756 -2.66 29.10 -10.25
C GLY A 756 -3.98 28.32 -10.18
N LYS A 757 -3.94 27.00 -10.36
CA LYS A 757 -5.14 26.14 -10.47
C LYS A 757 -5.00 24.83 -9.68
N SER A 758 -6.13 24.28 -9.22
CA SER A 758 -6.17 22.90 -8.76
C SER A 758 -6.11 21.96 -9.98
N VAL A 759 -5.19 21.01 -9.95
CA VAL A 759 -4.92 20.09 -11.07
C VAL A 759 -4.94 18.66 -10.55
N ALA A 760 -5.53 17.76 -11.33
CA ALA A 760 -5.48 16.34 -11.06
C ALA A 760 -5.11 15.54 -12.31
N LEU A 761 -4.46 14.40 -12.10
CA LEU A 761 -4.45 13.30 -13.05
C LEU A 761 -5.54 12.32 -12.67
N ALA A 762 -6.21 11.76 -13.67
CA ALA A 762 -7.37 10.90 -13.47
C ALA A 762 -7.39 9.78 -14.50
N LEU A 763 -7.88 8.61 -14.10
CA LEU A 763 -8.21 7.53 -15.02
C LEU A 763 -9.72 7.58 -15.27
N VAL A 764 -10.11 7.88 -16.52
CA VAL A 764 -11.51 8.02 -16.92
C VAL A 764 -11.84 7.12 -18.10
N ASP A 765 -13.12 6.79 -18.25
CA ASP A 765 -13.67 6.08 -19.39
C ASP A 765 -13.28 6.78 -20.70
N ASP A 766 -12.96 5.98 -21.72
CA ASP A 766 -12.44 6.46 -23.01
C ASP A 766 -13.35 7.52 -23.65
N ASP A 767 -14.67 7.37 -23.48
CA ASP A 767 -15.71 8.28 -24.00
C ASP A 767 -15.80 9.63 -23.28
N SER A 768 -15.06 9.78 -22.17
CA SER A 768 -15.05 10.94 -21.28
C SER A 768 -13.66 11.56 -21.15
N ALA A 769 -12.71 11.12 -21.98
CA ALA A 769 -11.31 11.53 -21.92
C ALA A 769 -10.93 12.68 -22.88
N GLU A 770 -11.87 13.18 -23.68
CA GLU A 770 -11.61 14.27 -24.64
C GLU A 770 -11.47 15.62 -23.94
N GLU A 771 -10.61 16.50 -24.46
CA GLU A 771 -10.41 17.86 -23.93
C GLU A 771 -11.74 18.64 -23.91
N GLU A 772 -11.87 19.52 -22.91
CA GLU A 772 -13.08 20.32 -22.62
C GLU A 772 -14.32 19.50 -22.20
N THR A 773 -14.19 18.17 -22.01
CA THR A 773 -15.26 17.37 -21.38
C THR A 773 -15.52 17.89 -19.96
N ALA A 774 -16.76 18.33 -19.71
CA ALA A 774 -17.22 18.75 -18.40
C ALA A 774 -17.49 17.54 -17.50
N LEU A 775 -16.98 17.60 -16.28
CA LEU A 775 -17.00 16.53 -15.28
C LEU A 775 -17.28 17.14 -13.90
N SER A 776 -17.46 16.28 -12.90
CA SER A 776 -17.41 16.69 -11.50
C SER A 776 -16.60 15.71 -10.65
N VAL A 777 -15.99 16.23 -9.59
CA VAL A 777 -15.07 15.51 -8.70
C VAL A 777 -15.42 15.84 -7.25
N HIS A 778 -15.41 14.86 -6.35
CA HIS A 778 -15.58 15.14 -4.93
C HIS A 778 -14.26 15.61 -4.32
N ILE A 779 -14.26 16.76 -3.62
CA ILE A 779 -13.12 17.27 -2.87
C ILE A 779 -13.54 17.39 -1.40
N VAL A 780 -12.94 16.58 -0.53
CA VAL A 780 -13.31 16.47 0.90
C VAL A 780 -14.82 16.24 1.08
N GLY A 781 -15.37 15.32 0.28
CA GLY A 781 -16.80 14.96 0.31
C GLY A 781 -17.75 15.98 -0.34
N VAL A 782 -17.25 17.05 -0.97
CA VAL A 782 -18.08 18.04 -1.69
C VAL A 782 -17.83 17.95 -3.19
N GLU A 783 -18.89 17.74 -3.96
CA GLU A 783 -18.80 17.73 -5.43
C GLU A 783 -18.42 19.11 -5.99
N ARG A 784 -17.41 19.13 -6.86
CA ARG A 784 -16.86 20.33 -7.52
C ARG A 784 -16.85 20.16 -9.03
N PRO A 785 -17.14 21.22 -9.80
CA PRO A 785 -16.94 21.22 -11.24
C PRO A 785 -15.48 20.92 -11.61
N ALA A 786 -15.29 20.11 -12.63
CA ALA A 786 -14.00 19.83 -13.23
C ALA A 786 -14.12 19.78 -14.75
N ARG A 787 -13.00 19.93 -15.45
CA ARG A 787 -12.95 19.74 -16.90
C ARG A 787 -11.65 19.07 -17.31
N VAL A 788 -11.74 18.24 -18.35
CA VAL A 788 -10.54 17.71 -19.01
C VAL A 788 -9.81 18.85 -19.71
N ILE A 789 -8.52 19.01 -19.43
CA ILE A 789 -7.64 19.98 -20.09
C ILE A 789 -6.53 19.27 -20.85
N ALA A 790 -5.90 19.99 -21.77
CA ALA A 790 -4.72 19.50 -22.49
C ALA A 790 -3.63 19.03 -21.50
N ALA A 791 -2.98 17.92 -21.84
CA ALA A 791 -1.87 17.39 -21.06
C ALA A 791 -0.68 18.37 -21.06
N SER A 792 0.09 18.36 -19.96
CA SER A 792 1.17 19.31 -19.71
C SER A 792 0.72 20.78 -19.80
N PRO A 793 -0.23 21.24 -18.95
CA PRO A 793 -0.74 22.61 -18.97
C PRO A 793 0.36 23.68 -18.82
N TYR A 794 1.51 23.34 -18.24
CA TYR A 794 2.71 24.16 -18.27
C TYR A 794 3.74 23.65 -19.30
N ASP A 795 4.25 24.55 -20.15
CA ASP A 795 5.23 24.25 -21.21
C ASP A 795 4.90 22.97 -22.02
N PRO A 796 3.77 22.93 -22.75
CA PRO A 796 3.30 21.71 -23.41
C PRO A 796 4.27 21.17 -24.46
N LEU A 797 5.14 22.03 -25.00
CA LEU A 797 6.17 21.65 -25.97
C LEU A 797 7.44 21.10 -25.31
N GLY A 798 7.54 21.16 -23.97
CA GLY A 798 8.70 20.73 -23.20
C GLY A 798 9.97 21.49 -23.57
N LYS A 799 9.84 22.77 -23.94
CA LYS A 799 10.97 23.60 -24.36
C LYS A 799 11.98 23.75 -23.23
N ALA A 800 11.53 23.96 -21.99
CA ALA A 800 12.41 24.20 -20.85
C ALA A 800 13.40 23.04 -20.62
N MET A 801 12.94 21.80 -20.71
CA MET A 801 13.79 20.60 -20.56
C MET A 801 14.82 20.45 -21.70
N ARG A 802 14.49 20.95 -22.89
CA ARG A 802 15.26 20.73 -24.14
C ARG A 802 16.30 21.82 -24.42
N GLN A 803 16.36 22.88 -23.62
CA GLN A 803 17.28 24.02 -23.80
C GLN A 803 18.78 23.67 -23.72
#